data_AF-A6V7P5-F1
#
_entry.id   AF-A6V7P5-F1
#
_cell.length_a   1.000
_cell.length_b   1.000
_cell.length_c   1.000
_cell.angle_alpha   90.00
_cell.angle_beta   90.00
_cell.angle_gamma   90.00
#
_symmetry.space_group_name_H-M   'P 1'
#
loop_
_entity.id
_entity.type
_entity.pdbx_description
1 polymer ?
#
loop_
_entity_poly.entity_id
_entity_poly.type
_entity_poly.pdbx_seq_one_letter_code
_entity_poly.pdbx_strand_id
1 'polypeptide(L)'
;MTDRRDDDFRIRPSAPKNRGQGFVSKVLKQAGKASGGKSSVRRPASARGTGQRPGSRLGRGHTAARFAGAKLTPMSRRVTIKTLLVNQRQASPQSLAKHLRYIERDGVGRDGEPGQSYGPQTDAADLDVFKERCADDRHHFRFILSPEDGAELEDLRTYTRHLMGRMEADLGTGLDWVAVNHWNTDNPHTHIVVRGRDDTGKDLIIAGDYIAHGFRHRAAELATEWLGPRTELEIQQTLQREVEQERWTSLDRTLQREAGEDGWVQIERFNKPRLQRQRLLLIGRLQRLQRLGLADEMQPGTWAVHADAEKTLRALGERGDIIRTMQRAMRGEPRELAVFEPGDDGRTILGRVAAKGLADELRDRGYLVINGVDGKAHYVALNARDELANYPTGAVVEVKGSADVRAADRNIAALASDGLYRTDHHLAIAQGQAVPGRDPQEVVVVHIRRLEALRRAGIVERVAEGLWKVPDDLAEQGRRYDAQRLGGVAVELKSHLPIERQARVIGATWLDQQLIGGGSGLGDLGFGGEAKQAMQQRADFLAEQGLAERRGQRVILARNLLGTLRNRELAQAAKDIAAETGLEHRPVADGQRVAGIYRRSVMLASGRYAMLDDGMGFSLVPWRPVIEQRLGQQIAAAVRGGGVSWEVGRQRGSAIS
;
A
#
# COMPACT_ATOMS: atom_id res chain seq x y z
N MET A 1 6.15 28.49 -32.53
CA MET A 1 6.75 27.96 -33.76
C MET A 1 6.17 26.57 -33.97
N THR A 2 5.51 26.38 -35.10
CA THR A 2 4.69 25.21 -35.45
C THR A 2 5.53 23.96 -35.63
N ASP A 3 5.01 22.86 -35.08
CA ASP A 3 5.61 21.53 -35.01
C ASP A 3 5.63 20.90 -36.42
N ARG A 4 6.81 20.85 -37.04
CA ARG A 4 7.12 20.03 -38.22
C ARG A 4 8.04 18.90 -37.77
N ARG A 5 7.49 17.86 -37.15
CA ARG A 5 8.22 16.63 -36.78
C ARG A 5 7.43 15.34 -37.04
N ASP A 6 6.36 15.39 -37.83
CA ASP A 6 5.56 14.20 -38.18
C ASP A 6 6.12 13.41 -39.39
N ASP A 7 7.19 13.89 -40.05
CA ASP A 7 7.78 13.26 -41.25
C ASP A 7 9.08 12.47 -41.00
N ASP A 8 9.40 12.11 -39.75
CA ASP A 8 10.53 11.21 -39.49
C ASP A 8 10.14 9.76 -39.84
N PHE A 9 10.63 9.24 -40.98
CA PHE A 9 10.51 7.83 -41.36
C PHE A 9 11.17 6.94 -40.28
N ARG A 10 10.37 6.40 -39.37
CA ARG A 10 10.81 5.43 -38.36
C ARG A 10 10.45 4.02 -38.81
N ILE A 11 11.46 3.20 -39.05
CA ILE A 11 11.26 1.76 -39.27
C ILE A 11 10.75 1.17 -37.96
N ARG A 12 9.45 0.85 -37.89
CA ARG A 12 8.85 0.07 -36.80
C ARG A 12 8.81 -1.39 -37.23
N PRO A 13 9.65 -2.27 -36.66
CA PRO A 13 9.47 -3.70 -36.87
C PRO A 13 8.08 -4.11 -36.38
N SER A 14 7.43 -5.04 -37.07
CA SER A 14 6.18 -5.61 -36.58
C SER A 14 6.46 -6.65 -35.51
N ALA A 15 5.42 -6.99 -34.72
CA ALA A 15 5.51 -8.08 -33.75
C ALA A 15 6.13 -9.33 -34.41
N PRO A 16 7.17 -9.93 -33.81
CA PRO A 16 7.82 -11.10 -34.37
C PRO A 16 6.78 -12.21 -34.57
N LYS A 17 6.68 -12.72 -35.80
CA LYS A 17 5.88 -13.92 -36.09
C LYS A 17 6.34 -15.03 -35.14
N ASN A 18 5.39 -15.75 -34.55
CA ASN A 18 5.65 -16.85 -33.60
C ASN A 18 6.41 -18.00 -34.30
N ARG A 19 7.71 -17.80 -34.53
CA ARG A 19 8.62 -18.83 -35.04
C ARG A 19 8.88 -19.75 -33.86
N GLY A 20 8.36 -20.97 -33.96
CA GLY A 20 8.47 -21.99 -32.91
C GLY A 20 9.88 -22.09 -32.33
N GLN A 21 9.96 -22.50 -31.06
CA GLN A 21 11.18 -22.55 -30.25
C GLN A 21 12.41 -22.99 -31.06
N GLY A 22 13.36 -22.07 -31.25
CA GLY A 22 14.64 -22.38 -31.90
C GLY A 22 15.37 -23.51 -31.17
N PHE A 23 16.24 -24.23 -31.88
CA PHE A 23 16.97 -25.42 -31.36
C PHE A 23 17.60 -25.19 -29.98
N VAL A 24 18.17 -24.00 -29.73
CA VAL A 24 18.76 -23.59 -28.45
C VAL A 24 17.72 -23.59 -27.31
N SER A 25 16.49 -23.13 -27.54
CA SER A 25 15.42 -23.15 -26.54
C SER A 25 14.97 -24.58 -26.22
N LYS A 26 14.95 -25.48 -27.21
CA LYS A 26 14.68 -26.92 -26.99
C LYS A 26 15.79 -27.59 -26.18
N VAL A 27 17.05 -27.26 -26.43
CA VAL A 27 18.20 -27.77 -25.66
C VAL A 27 18.18 -27.24 -24.22
N LEU A 28 17.91 -25.95 -24.02
CA LEU A 28 17.76 -25.35 -22.69
C LEU A 28 16.58 -25.98 -21.91
N LYS A 29 15.45 -26.25 -22.59
CA LYS A 29 14.30 -26.95 -22.02
C LYS A 29 14.66 -28.37 -21.53
N GLN A 30 15.47 -29.11 -22.28
CA GLN A 30 15.93 -30.45 -21.87
C GLN A 30 16.97 -30.38 -20.74
N ALA A 31 17.90 -29.43 -20.79
CA ALA A 31 18.90 -29.21 -19.72
C ALA A 31 18.26 -28.72 -18.40
N GLY A 32 17.22 -27.89 -18.48
CA GLY A 32 16.43 -27.43 -17.34
C GLY A 32 15.63 -28.54 -16.67
N LYS A 33 15.05 -29.45 -17.47
CA LYS A 33 14.36 -30.66 -16.96
C LYS A 33 15.32 -31.64 -16.28
N ALA A 34 16.54 -31.79 -16.79
CA ALA A 34 17.56 -32.67 -16.23
C ALA A 34 18.20 -32.13 -14.92
N SER A 35 18.21 -30.81 -14.73
CA SER A 35 18.74 -30.17 -13.50
C SER A 35 17.68 -29.97 -12.41
N GLY A 36 16.39 -30.00 -12.76
CA GLY A 36 15.25 -29.86 -11.83
C GLY A 36 14.90 -31.10 -11.01
N GLY A 37 15.62 -32.22 -11.18
CA GLY A 37 15.29 -33.46 -10.49
C GLY A 37 16.47 -34.40 -10.34
N LYS A 38 17.28 -34.21 -9.29
CA LYS A 38 17.98 -35.27 -8.52
C LYS A 38 18.79 -34.62 -7.40
N SER A 39 18.20 -34.64 -6.21
CA SER A 39 18.94 -34.52 -4.96
C SER A 39 19.81 -35.77 -4.82
N SER A 40 21.13 -35.61 -4.83
CA SER A 40 22.01 -36.58 -4.17
C SER A 40 23.05 -35.80 -3.39
N VAL A 41 22.92 -35.92 -2.07
CA VAL A 41 23.89 -35.48 -1.08
C VAL A 41 25.20 -36.21 -1.36
N ARG A 42 26.26 -35.48 -1.68
CA ARG A 42 27.64 -35.86 -1.32
C ARG A 42 28.54 -34.62 -1.29
N ARG A 43 28.99 -34.26 -0.09
CA ARG A 43 30.14 -33.38 0.11
C ARG A 43 31.39 -34.10 -0.41
N PRO A 44 32.33 -33.35 -0.99
CA PRO A 44 33.66 -33.37 -0.40
C PRO A 44 34.11 -31.95 -0.06
N ALA A 45 34.86 -31.89 1.04
CA ALA A 45 35.57 -30.69 1.45
C ALA A 45 36.68 -30.35 0.45
N SER A 46 36.93 -29.05 0.29
CA SER A 46 38.12 -28.35 -0.24
C SER A 46 37.86 -27.52 -1.50
N ALA A 47 37.77 -26.20 -1.29
CA ALA A 47 38.35 -25.14 -2.11
C ALA A 47 37.87 -23.78 -1.54
N ARG A 48 38.76 -23.07 -0.86
CA ARG A 48 38.58 -21.65 -0.52
C ARG A 48 38.67 -20.86 -1.84
N GLY A 49 37.54 -20.28 -2.27
CA GLY A 49 37.44 -19.42 -3.44
C GLY A 49 36.20 -18.54 -3.35
N THR A 50 36.35 -17.28 -3.70
CA THR A 50 35.45 -16.13 -3.50
C THR A 50 33.96 -16.33 -3.89
N GLY A 51 33.06 -16.12 -2.93
CA GLY A 51 31.87 -15.27 -3.11
C GLY A 51 30.62 -15.75 -3.87
N GLN A 52 30.40 -17.05 -4.16
CA GLN A 52 29.12 -17.47 -4.76
C GLN A 52 28.06 -17.78 -3.68
N ARG A 53 26.98 -16.97 -3.65
CA ARG A 53 25.81 -17.19 -2.78
C ARG A 53 25.28 -18.63 -2.96
N PRO A 54 25.21 -19.47 -1.90
CA PRO A 54 24.92 -20.90 -2.00
C PRO A 54 23.57 -21.28 -2.66
N GLY A 55 22.63 -20.33 -2.78
CA GLY A 55 21.30 -20.57 -3.34
C GLY A 55 21.09 -20.20 -4.82
N SER A 56 22.08 -19.60 -5.51
CA SER A 56 21.88 -19.10 -6.89
C SER A 56 21.74 -20.20 -7.95
N ARG A 57 22.14 -21.43 -7.61
CA ARG A 57 22.05 -22.62 -8.50
C ARG A 57 20.82 -23.50 -8.22
N LEU A 58 20.00 -23.12 -7.24
CA LEU A 58 18.80 -23.86 -6.86
C LEU A 58 17.58 -23.26 -7.57
N GLY A 59 16.92 -24.06 -8.41
CA GLY A 59 15.68 -23.69 -9.09
C GLY A 59 15.74 -23.79 -10.61
N ARG A 60 14.56 -23.76 -11.22
CA ARG A 60 14.37 -23.76 -12.68
C ARG A 60 14.89 -22.44 -13.28
N GLY A 61 15.39 -22.48 -14.51
CA GLY A 61 15.88 -21.29 -15.23
C GLY A 61 17.34 -20.90 -15.01
N HIS A 62 18.09 -21.58 -14.13
CA HIS A 62 19.50 -21.26 -13.85
C HIS A 62 20.37 -21.27 -15.12
N THR A 63 20.26 -22.31 -15.95
CA THR A 63 21.00 -22.39 -17.21
C THR A 63 20.57 -21.30 -18.18
N ALA A 64 19.27 -21.05 -18.30
CA ALA A 64 18.75 -20.00 -19.17
C ALA A 64 19.24 -18.61 -18.75
N ALA A 65 19.32 -18.33 -17.44
CA ALA A 65 19.81 -17.05 -16.91
C ALA A 65 21.25 -16.74 -17.35
N ARG A 66 22.09 -17.75 -17.56
CA ARG A 66 23.47 -17.57 -18.05
C ARG A 66 23.56 -17.16 -19.52
N PHE A 67 22.58 -17.57 -20.33
CA PHE A 67 22.54 -17.24 -21.76
C PHE A 67 21.61 -16.06 -22.06
N ALA A 68 20.67 -15.75 -21.16
CA ALA A 68 19.78 -14.61 -21.28
C ALA A 68 20.58 -13.31 -21.25
N GLY A 69 20.44 -12.50 -22.28
CA GLY A 69 21.17 -11.25 -22.42
C GLY A 69 22.42 -11.34 -23.30
N ALA A 70 22.79 -12.53 -23.80
CA ALA A 70 23.93 -12.68 -24.70
C ALA A 70 23.77 -11.90 -26.02
N LYS A 71 22.54 -11.59 -26.43
CA LYS A 71 22.23 -10.77 -27.60
C LYS A 71 22.10 -9.28 -27.30
N LEU A 72 22.13 -8.88 -26.02
CA LEU A 72 21.95 -7.49 -25.64
C LEU A 72 23.20 -6.69 -25.98
N THR A 73 22.98 -5.54 -26.58
CA THR A 73 24.01 -4.54 -26.87
C THR A 73 23.67 -3.24 -26.14
N PRO A 74 24.57 -2.25 -26.10
CA PRO A 74 24.24 -0.92 -25.58
C PRO A 74 23.02 -0.28 -26.27
N MET A 75 22.77 -0.66 -27.52
CA MET A 75 21.64 -0.23 -28.34
C MET A 75 20.35 -1.00 -28.06
N SER A 76 20.35 -2.06 -27.25
CA SER A 76 19.11 -2.79 -26.94
C SER A 76 18.12 -1.92 -26.17
N ARG A 77 16.83 -2.18 -26.38
CA ARG A 77 15.71 -1.58 -25.62
C ARG A 77 15.82 -1.99 -24.16
N ARG A 78 15.43 -1.10 -23.24
CA ARG A 78 15.51 -1.36 -21.79
C ARG A 78 14.14 -1.74 -21.24
N VAL A 79 14.16 -2.65 -20.28
CA VAL A 79 12.97 -3.06 -19.54
C VAL A 79 13.34 -3.16 -18.07
N THR A 80 12.46 -2.66 -17.21
CA THR A 80 12.52 -2.86 -15.76
C THR A 80 11.51 -3.94 -15.38
N ILE A 81 11.93 -4.86 -14.51
CA ILE A 81 11.02 -5.83 -13.89
C ILE A 81 11.21 -5.73 -12.38
N LYS A 82 10.15 -5.36 -11.66
CA LYS A 82 10.11 -5.49 -10.20
C LYS A 82 9.50 -6.84 -9.86
N THR A 83 10.08 -7.57 -8.91
CA THR A 83 9.63 -8.90 -8.50
C THR A 83 9.38 -8.94 -7.00
N LEU A 84 8.28 -9.56 -6.58
CA LEU A 84 8.03 -9.95 -5.20
C LEU A 84 7.55 -11.40 -5.14
N LEU A 85 8.18 -12.19 -4.28
CA LEU A 85 7.65 -13.49 -3.85
C LEU A 85 6.84 -13.27 -2.59
N VAL A 86 5.56 -13.62 -2.62
CA VAL A 86 4.66 -13.51 -1.46
C VAL A 86 4.47 -14.89 -0.86
N ASN A 87 4.95 -15.10 0.37
CA ASN A 87 4.72 -16.32 1.12
C ASN A 87 3.34 -16.26 1.78
N GLN A 88 2.44 -17.17 1.39
CA GLN A 88 1.05 -17.13 1.86
C GLN A 88 0.91 -17.30 3.37
N ARG A 89 1.82 -18.05 4.02
CA ARG A 89 1.82 -18.23 5.48
C ARG A 89 2.17 -16.96 6.26
N GLN A 90 2.90 -16.04 5.64
CA GLN A 90 3.33 -14.78 6.25
C GLN A 90 2.46 -13.60 5.82
N ALA A 91 1.73 -13.74 4.71
CA ALA A 91 0.84 -12.72 4.20
C ALA A 91 -0.53 -12.75 4.90
N SER A 92 -1.26 -11.63 4.83
CA SER A 92 -2.69 -11.63 5.19
C SER A 92 -3.44 -12.61 4.26
N PRO A 93 -4.43 -13.38 4.76
CA PRO A 93 -5.28 -14.23 3.92
C PRO A 93 -5.93 -13.49 2.76
N GLN A 94 -6.15 -12.18 2.89
CA GLN A 94 -6.75 -11.34 1.85
C GLN A 94 -5.72 -10.71 0.90
N SER A 95 -4.41 -10.95 1.08
CA SER A 95 -3.36 -10.25 0.32
C SER A 95 -3.47 -10.46 -1.19
N LEU A 96 -3.72 -11.70 -1.64
CA LEU A 96 -3.92 -11.98 -3.06
C LEU A 96 -5.18 -11.30 -3.59
N ALA A 97 -6.31 -11.46 -2.89
CA ALA A 97 -7.59 -10.86 -3.27
C ALA A 97 -7.55 -9.31 -3.30
N LYS A 98 -6.80 -8.68 -2.40
CA LYS A 98 -6.57 -7.23 -2.38
C LYS A 98 -5.78 -6.78 -3.61
N HIS A 99 -4.71 -7.49 -3.93
CA HIS A 99 -3.86 -7.17 -5.07
C HIS A 99 -4.60 -7.32 -6.40
N LEU A 100 -5.32 -8.43 -6.58
CA LEU A 100 -6.11 -8.70 -7.80
C LEU A 100 -7.17 -7.62 -8.04
N ARG A 101 -7.94 -7.24 -7.02
CA ARG A 101 -8.89 -6.12 -7.12
C ARG A 101 -8.22 -4.78 -7.40
N TYR A 102 -7.02 -4.55 -6.89
CA TYR A 102 -6.30 -3.30 -7.12
C TYR A 102 -5.85 -3.17 -8.58
N ILE A 103 -5.30 -4.24 -9.16
CA ILE A 103 -4.76 -4.18 -10.52
C ILE A 103 -5.87 -4.04 -11.58
N GLU A 104 -7.11 -4.46 -11.32
CA GLU A 104 -8.26 -4.26 -12.23
C GLU A 104 -9.03 -2.95 -12.03
N ARG A 105 -8.61 -2.07 -11.11
CA ARG A 105 -9.37 -0.86 -10.76
C ARG A 105 -9.67 0.06 -11.95
N ASP A 106 -10.72 0.86 -11.82
CA ASP A 106 -11.10 1.91 -12.76
C ASP A 106 -9.96 2.92 -13.01
N GLY A 107 -9.84 3.41 -14.25
CA GLY A 107 -8.88 4.46 -14.60
C GLY A 107 -7.45 3.99 -14.82
N VAL A 108 -7.21 2.69 -15.00
CA VAL A 108 -5.88 2.15 -15.36
C VAL A 108 -5.78 1.70 -16.82
N GLY A 109 -6.92 1.52 -17.49
CA GLY A 109 -7.00 1.19 -18.91
C GLY A 109 -6.49 2.32 -19.81
N ARG A 110 -6.39 2.05 -21.12
CA ARG A 110 -5.75 2.95 -22.10
C ARG A 110 -6.51 4.27 -22.25
N ASP A 111 -7.83 4.21 -22.16
CA ASP A 111 -8.77 5.32 -22.32
C ASP A 111 -9.40 5.73 -20.97
N GLY A 112 -8.84 5.26 -19.85
CA GLY A 112 -9.36 5.51 -18.49
C GLY A 112 -10.44 4.52 -18.03
N GLU A 113 -10.65 3.43 -18.77
CA GLU A 113 -11.51 2.31 -18.41
C GLU A 113 -10.88 1.43 -17.29
N PRO A 114 -11.65 0.51 -16.68
CA PRO A 114 -11.11 -0.47 -15.75
C PRO A 114 -10.09 -1.39 -16.42
N GLY A 115 -9.07 -1.80 -15.67
CA GLY A 115 -8.04 -2.70 -16.19
C GLY A 115 -8.64 -4.06 -16.51
N GLN A 116 -8.53 -4.51 -17.76
CA GLN A 116 -9.00 -5.84 -18.16
C GLN A 116 -7.92 -6.89 -17.90
N SER A 117 -8.19 -7.85 -17.01
CA SER A 117 -7.28 -8.97 -16.81
C SER A 117 -7.32 -9.98 -17.95
N TYR A 118 -6.15 -10.54 -18.24
CA TYR A 118 -5.97 -11.55 -19.27
C TYR A 118 -5.02 -12.63 -18.78
N GLY A 119 -5.10 -13.80 -19.41
CA GLY A 119 -4.23 -14.93 -19.14
C GLY A 119 -3.48 -15.41 -20.39
N PRO A 120 -2.88 -16.61 -20.31
CA PRO A 120 -2.15 -17.20 -21.44
C PRO A 120 -2.99 -17.33 -22.71
N GLN A 121 -4.29 -17.66 -22.56
CA GLN A 121 -5.20 -18.01 -23.67
C GLN A 121 -6.56 -17.28 -23.62
N THR A 122 -6.77 -16.39 -22.65
CA THR A 122 -8.01 -15.61 -22.50
C THR A 122 -7.71 -14.12 -22.40
N ASP A 123 -8.55 -13.29 -23.03
CA ASP A 123 -8.52 -11.84 -22.97
C ASP A 123 -9.34 -11.25 -21.81
N ALA A 124 -10.12 -12.09 -21.13
CA ALA A 124 -10.89 -11.76 -19.93
C ALA A 124 -10.70 -12.91 -18.93
N ALA A 125 -9.69 -12.80 -18.06
CA ALA A 125 -9.42 -13.81 -17.05
C ALA A 125 -10.37 -13.64 -15.85
N ASP A 126 -10.88 -14.73 -15.30
CA ASP A 126 -11.63 -14.67 -14.04
C ASP A 126 -10.65 -14.70 -12.86
N LEU A 127 -10.54 -13.55 -12.17
CA LEU A 127 -9.62 -13.40 -11.04
C LEU A 127 -10.09 -14.14 -9.79
N ASP A 128 -11.38 -14.37 -9.61
CA ASP A 128 -11.90 -15.14 -8.49
C ASP A 128 -11.58 -16.62 -8.65
N VAL A 129 -11.76 -17.17 -9.87
CA VAL A 129 -11.34 -18.54 -10.17
C VAL A 129 -9.81 -18.68 -10.07
N PHE A 130 -9.03 -17.69 -10.53
CA PHE A 130 -7.57 -17.72 -10.34
C PHE A 130 -7.16 -17.71 -8.87
N LYS A 131 -7.82 -16.88 -8.04
CA LYS A 131 -7.61 -16.81 -6.59
C LYS A 131 -7.91 -18.15 -5.92
N GLU A 132 -9.00 -18.81 -6.28
CA GLU A 132 -9.35 -20.14 -5.78
C GLU A 132 -8.27 -21.18 -6.11
N ARG A 133 -7.74 -21.18 -7.34
CA ARG A 133 -6.62 -22.07 -7.71
C ARG A 133 -5.37 -21.82 -6.87
N CYS A 134 -5.16 -20.59 -6.39
CA CYS A 134 -4.00 -20.23 -5.56
C CYS A 134 -4.16 -20.56 -4.08
N ALA A 135 -5.34 -21.00 -3.60
CA ALA A 135 -5.65 -21.09 -2.17
C ALA A 135 -4.69 -22.00 -1.36
N ASP A 136 -4.24 -23.09 -1.98
CA ASP A 136 -3.36 -24.09 -1.34
C ASP A 136 -1.88 -23.93 -1.72
N ASP A 137 -1.50 -22.80 -2.30
CA ASP A 137 -0.12 -22.59 -2.72
C ASP A 137 0.74 -22.08 -1.57
N ARG A 138 1.99 -22.53 -1.51
CA ARG A 138 2.94 -22.00 -0.51
C ARG A 138 3.23 -20.51 -0.72
N HIS A 139 3.22 -20.08 -1.97
CA HIS A 139 3.58 -18.72 -2.38
C HIS A 139 2.99 -18.38 -3.75
N HIS A 140 3.08 -17.13 -4.15
CA HIS A 140 2.89 -16.68 -5.53
C HIS A 140 3.92 -15.59 -5.86
N PHE A 141 4.13 -15.33 -7.14
CA PHE A 141 5.02 -14.28 -7.62
C PHE A 141 4.19 -13.11 -8.16
N ARG A 142 4.63 -11.90 -7.85
CA ARG A 142 4.12 -10.66 -8.44
C ARG A 142 5.24 -10.01 -9.23
N PHE A 143 4.97 -9.68 -10.48
CA PHE A 143 5.87 -8.94 -11.34
C PHE A 143 5.21 -7.64 -11.78
N ILE A 144 6.02 -6.59 -11.89
CA ILE A 144 5.67 -5.37 -12.61
C ILE A 144 6.66 -5.23 -13.76
N LEU A 145 6.15 -5.34 -14.98
CA LEU A 145 6.89 -5.25 -16.23
C LEU A 145 6.75 -3.85 -16.81
N SER A 146 7.85 -3.10 -16.89
CA SER A 146 7.87 -1.72 -17.38
C SER A 146 8.94 -1.54 -18.47
N PRO A 147 8.58 -1.71 -19.74
CA PRO A 147 9.43 -1.32 -20.86
C PRO A 147 9.66 0.21 -20.87
N GLU A 148 10.89 0.65 -21.18
CA GLU A 148 11.23 2.09 -21.27
C GLU A 148 10.35 2.79 -22.32
N ASP A 149 10.16 2.14 -23.47
CA ASP A 149 9.35 2.62 -24.59
C ASP A 149 7.95 1.98 -24.59
N GLY A 150 7.35 1.78 -23.41
CA GLY A 150 6.09 1.04 -23.26
C GLY A 150 4.91 1.63 -24.04
N ALA A 151 4.89 2.95 -24.27
CA ALA A 151 3.88 3.61 -25.09
C ALA A 151 4.01 3.31 -26.59
N GLU A 152 5.20 2.94 -27.06
CA GLU A 152 5.44 2.52 -28.45
C GLU A 152 5.07 1.06 -28.69
N LEU A 153 4.90 0.27 -27.61
CA LEU A 153 4.35 -1.08 -27.69
C LEU A 153 2.82 -0.99 -27.81
N GLU A 154 2.33 -0.89 -29.06
CA GLU A 154 0.90 -0.77 -29.37
C GLU A 154 0.04 -1.90 -28.77
N ASP A 155 0.63 -3.08 -28.57
CA ASP A 155 0.01 -4.26 -27.95
C ASP A 155 0.86 -4.86 -26.82
N LEU A 156 0.79 -4.23 -25.64
CA LEU A 156 1.43 -4.72 -24.40
C LEU A 156 0.91 -6.11 -23.97
N ARG A 157 -0.32 -6.47 -24.33
CA ARG A 157 -0.91 -7.76 -23.98
C ARG A 157 -0.20 -8.89 -24.71
N THR A 158 -0.03 -8.78 -26.02
CA THR A 158 0.69 -9.76 -26.82
C THR A 158 2.19 -9.77 -26.49
N TYR A 159 2.80 -8.61 -26.25
CA TYR A 159 4.18 -8.52 -25.75
C TYR A 159 4.36 -9.33 -24.45
N THR A 160 3.45 -9.17 -23.49
CA THR A 160 3.47 -9.90 -22.22
C THR A 160 3.29 -11.40 -22.43
N ARG A 161 2.34 -11.84 -23.27
CA ARG A 161 2.16 -13.27 -23.59
C ARG A 161 3.43 -13.89 -24.21
N HIS A 162 4.06 -13.20 -25.15
CA HIS A 162 5.31 -13.65 -25.76
C HIS A 162 6.44 -13.74 -24.74
N LEU A 163 6.53 -12.78 -23.81
CA LEU A 163 7.50 -12.81 -22.73
C LEU A 163 7.25 -13.98 -21.77
N MET A 164 6.00 -14.21 -21.37
CA MET A 164 5.62 -15.32 -20.49
C MET A 164 5.89 -16.68 -21.15
N GLY A 165 5.66 -16.83 -22.46
CA GLY A 165 6.04 -18.02 -23.21
C GLY A 165 7.56 -18.27 -23.25
N ARG A 166 8.39 -17.21 -23.29
CA ARG A 166 9.85 -17.34 -23.13
C ARG A 166 10.23 -17.79 -21.73
N MET A 167 9.54 -17.28 -20.71
CA MET A 167 9.75 -17.68 -19.32
C MET A 167 9.40 -19.15 -19.11
N GLU A 168 8.25 -19.62 -19.61
CA GLU A 168 7.88 -21.05 -19.57
C GLU A 168 8.94 -21.94 -20.24
N ALA A 169 9.46 -21.50 -21.39
CA ALA A 169 10.52 -22.23 -22.09
C ALA A 169 11.82 -22.30 -21.29
N ASP A 170 12.24 -21.18 -20.69
CA ASP A 170 13.46 -21.08 -19.88
C ASP A 170 13.34 -21.88 -18.55
N LEU A 171 12.14 -21.92 -17.94
CA LEU A 171 11.87 -22.69 -16.72
C LEU A 171 11.55 -24.16 -16.98
N GLY A 172 11.20 -24.52 -18.22
CA GLY A 172 10.86 -25.88 -18.62
C GLY A 172 9.56 -26.42 -17.99
N THR A 173 8.61 -25.54 -17.66
CA THR A 173 7.27 -25.84 -17.12
C THR A 173 6.27 -24.84 -17.68
N GLY A 174 5.01 -25.26 -17.83
CA GLY A 174 3.90 -24.31 -17.97
C GLY A 174 3.74 -23.44 -16.72
N LEU A 175 3.17 -22.24 -16.90
CA LEU A 175 2.88 -21.29 -15.83
C LEU A 175 1.40 -20.91 -15.86
N ASP A 176 0.75 -20.96 -14.69
CA ASP A 176 -0.59 -20.37 -14.49
C ASP A 176 -0.43 -18.93 -14.01
N TRP A 177 -0.93 -17.98 -14.78
CA TRP A 177 -0.76 -16.55 -14.50
C TRP A 177 -1.93 -15.71 -15.02
N VAL A 178 -2.12 -14.56 -14.39
CA VAL A 178 -3.01 -13.48 -14.83
C VAL A 178 -2.23 -12.18 -14.90
N ALA A 179 -2.61 -11.28 -15.81
CA ALA A 179 -1.97 -9.99 -15.95
C ALA A 179 -2.97 -8.87 -16.26
N VAL A 180 -2.61 -7.63 -15.89
CA VAL A 180 -3.36 -6.42 -16.21
C VAL A 180 -2.40 -5.32 -16.66
N ASN A 181 -2.73 -4.62 -17.74
CA ASN A 181 -1.95 -3.50 -18.27
C ASN A 181 -2.45 -2.18 -17.66
N HIS A 182 -1.54 -1.33 -17.19
CA HIS A 182 -1.80 0.01 -16.67
C HIS A 182 -1.19 1.07 -17.60
N TRP A 183 -2.01 2.04 -18.01
CA TRP A 183 -1.67 3.14 -18.92
C TRP A 183 -1.77 4.52 -18.26
N ASN A 184 -2.19 4.58 -16.99
CA ASN A 184 -2.42 5.81 -16.25
C ASN A 184 -1.15 6.41 -15.61
N THR A 185 0.01 5.81 -15.87
CA THR A 185 1.32 6.30 -15.48
C THR A 185 2.08 6.83 -16.69
N ASP A 186 3.10 7.66 -16.46
CA ASP A 186 3.90 8.26 -17.52
C ASP A 186 4.55 7.21 -18.46
N ASN A 187 4.80 5.99 -17.94
CA ASN A 187 5.20 4.82 -18.72
C ASN A 187 4.19 3.68 -18.52
N PRO A 188 3.57 3.15 -19.59
CA PRO A 188 2.72 1.98 -19.51
C PRO A 188 3.46 0.76 -18.95
N HIS A 189 2.78 -0.02 -18.10
CA HIS A 189 3.37 -1.19 -17.47
C HIS A 189 2.33 -2.30 -17.25
N THR A 190 2.80 -3.52 -16.99
CA THR A 190 1.95 -4.69 -16.81
C THR A 190 2.20 -5.32 -15.44
N HIS A 191 1.13 -5.48 -14.66
CA HIS A 191 1.13 -6.34 -13.48
C HIS A 191 0.93 -7.79 -13.90
N ILE A 192 1.75 -8.70 -13.40
CA ILE A 192 1.64 -10.14 -13.67
C ILE A 192 1.67 -10.88 -12.35
N VAL A 193 0.67 -11.72 -12.09
CA VAL A 193 0.63 -12.62 -10.93
C VAL A 193 0.80 -14.04 -11.43
N VAL A 194 1.86 -14.72 -10.98
CA VAL A 194 2.18 -16.10 -11.35
C VAL A 194 1.98 -17.01 -10.14
N ARG A 195 1.24 -18.09 -10.35
CA ARG A 195 0.97 -19.11 -9.35
C ARG A 195 2.29 -19.74 -8.84
N GLY A 196 2.37 -20.10 -7.56
CA GLY A 196 3.57 -20.73 -6.99
C GLY A 196 3.68 -22.23 -7.23
N ARG A 197 2.98 -22.78 -8.24
CA ARG A 197 3.03 -24.18 -8.62
C ARG A 197 3.41 -24.36 -10.08
N ASP A 198 4.11 -25.45 -10.37
CA ASP A 198 4.47 -25.87 -11.71
C ASP A 198 3.37 -26.75 -12.35
N ASP A 199 3.57 -27.14 -13.62
CA ASP A 199 2.62 -27.95 -14.39
C ASP A 199 2.44 -29.38 -13.85
N THR A 200 3.27 -29.81 -12.90
CA THR A 200 3.13 -31.08 -12.18
C THR A 200 2.40 -30.93 -10.84
N GLY A 201 2.00 -29.70 -10.48
CA GLY A 201 1.34 -29.38 -9.21
C GLY A 201 2.31 -29.27 -8.02
N LYS A 202 3.63 -29.27 -8.25
CA LYS A 202 4.66 -29.05 -7.22
C LYS A 202 4.99 -27.58 -7.07
N ASP A 203 5.64 -27.21 -5.96
CA ASP A 203 6.08 -25.82 -5.75
C ASP A 203 7.03 -25.36 -6.86
N LEU A 204 6.69 -24.23 -7.48
CA LEU A 204 7.51 -23.58 -8.50
C LEU A 204 8.71 -22.88 -7.83
N ILE A 205 9.91 -23.42 -8.02
CA ILE A 205 11.16 -22.80 -7.54
C ILE A 205 11.91 -22.21 -8.72
N ILE A 206 11.99 -20.88 -8.78
CA ILE A 206 12.71 -20.15 -9.82
C ILE A 206 14.11 -19.80 -9.30
N ALA A 207 15.14 -20.03 -10.13
CA ALA A 207 16.52 -19.71 -9.78
C ALA A 207 16.71 -18.22 -9.51
N GLY A 208 17.47 -17.90 -8.46
CA GLY A 208 17.65 -16.52 -8.02
C GLY A 208 18.33 -15.62 -9.06
N ASP A 209 19.21 -16.16 -9.90
CA ASP A 209 19.86 -15.44 -11.00
C ASP A 209 18.90 -15.15 -12.17
N TYR A 210 17.97 -16.06 -12.44
CA TYR A 210 16.90 -15.84 -13.40
C TYR A 210 15.98 -14.69 -12.94
N ILE A 211 15.59 -14.66 -11.66
CA ILE A 211 14.82 -13.55 -11.09
C ILE A 211 15.62 -12.25 -11.08
N ALA A 212 16.90 -12.30 -10.72
CA ALA A 212 17.74 -11.10 -10.61
C ALA A 212 17.98 -10.44 -11.98
N HIS A 213 18.23 -11.25 -13.03
CA HIS A 213 18.69 -10.75 -14.32
C HIS A 213 18.03 -11.42 -15.52
N GLY A 214 17.89 -12.75 -15.49
CA GLY A 214 17.45 -13.53 -16.66
C GLY A 214 16.12 -13.07 -17.25
N PHE A 215 15.10 -12.90 -16.40
CA PHE A 215 13.77 -12.49 -16.87
C PHE A 215 13.77 -11.10 -17.50
N ARG A 216 14.47 -10.15 -16.87
CA ARG A 216 14.65 -8.79 -17.40
C ARG A 216 15.41 -8.78 -18.72
N HIS A 217 16.44 -9.62 -18.86
CA HIS A 217 17.18 -9.74 -20.11
C HIS A 217 16.30 -10.28 -21.23
N ARG A 218 15.46 -11.28 -20.97
CA ARG A 218 14.48 -11.79 -21.96
C ARG A 218 13.49 -10.73 -22.41
N ALA A 219 13.02 -9.92 -21.48
CA ALA A 219 12.13 -8.81 -21.81
C ALA A 219 12.80 -7.75 -22.68
N ALA A 220 14.05 -7.40 -22.37
CA ALA A 220 14.85 -6.46 -23.17
C ALA A 220 15.17 -7.00 -24.59
N GLU A 221 15.51 -8.30 -24.70
CA GLU A 221 15.69 -8.98 -25.99
C GLU A 221 14.39 -8.90 -26.82
N LEU A 222 13.25 -9.26 -26.21
CA LEU A 222 11.96 -9.22 -26.88
C LEU A 222 11.58 -7.78 -27.29
N ALA A 223 11.76 -6.79 -26.41
CA ALA A 223 11.46 -5.39 -26.74
C ALA A 223 12.33 -4.90 -27.90
N THR A 224 13.61 -5.29 -27.94
CA THR A 224 14.52 -4.97 -29.05
C THR A 224 14.09 -5.64 -30.35
N GLU A 225 13.54 -6.86 -30.30
CA GLU A 225 13.00 -7.53 -31.49
C GLU A 225 11.75 -6.82 -32.03
N TRP A 226 10.89 -6.26 -31.16
CA TRP A 226 9.66 -5.57 -31.54
C TRP A 226 9.90 -4.14 -32.02
N LEU A 227 10.71 -3.36 -31.29
CA LEU A 227 10.89 -1.93 -31.53
C LEU A 227 12.19 -1.60 -32.26
N GLY A 228 13.01 -2.61 -32.55
CA GLY A 228 14.37 -2.44 -33.03
C GLY A 228 15.33 -1.95 -31.94
N PRO A 229 16.65 -1.90 -32.23
CA PRO A 229 17.61 -1.26 -31.35
C PRO A 229 17.36 0.26 -31.27
N ARG A 230 17.64 0.83 -30.11
CA ARG A 230 17.72 2.28 -29.90
C ARG A 230 18.83 2.86 -30.76
N THR A 231 18.56 3.99 -31.36
CA THR A 231 19.52 4.80 -32.11
C THR A 231 20.49 5.52 -31.16
N GLU A 232 21.66 5.91 -31.65
CA GLU A 232 22.60 6.71 -30.88
C GLU A 232 21.97 8.05 -30.44
N LEU A 233 21.11 8.63 -31.29
CA LEU A 233 20.41 9.88 -30.99
C LEU A 233 19.43 9.73 -29.81
N GLU A 234 18.63 8.66 -29.79
CA GLU A 234 17.71 8.36 -28.68
C GLU A 234 18.47 8.16 -27.36
N ILE A 235 19.63 7.48 -27.40
CA ILE A 235 20.49 7.26 -26.24
C ILE A 235 21.07 8.59 -25.75
N GLN A 236 21.63 9.40 -26.64
CA GLN A 236 22.18 10.72 -26.32
C GLN A 236 21.12 11.64 -25.70
N GLN A 237 19.93 11.72 -26.29
CA GLN A 237 18.82 12.52 -25.76
C GLN A 237 18.36 12.05 -24.38
N THR A 238 18.39 10.74 -24.12
CA THR A 238 18.04 10.17 -22.81
C THR A 238 19.09 10.54 -21.77
N LEU A 239 20.38 10.35 -22.08
CA LEU A 239 21.47 10.68 -21.17
C LEU A 239 21.57 12.19 -20.91
N GLN A 240 21.33 13.03 -21.92
CA GLN A 240 21.27 14.49 -21.75
C GLN A 240 20.18 14.89 -20.74
N ARG A 241 19.01 14.25 -20.81
CA ARG A 241 17.92 14.45 -19.84
C ARG A 241 18.29 13.97 -18.44
N GLU A 242 19.11 12.92 -18.30
CA GLU A 242 19.55 12.40 -17.00
C GLU A 242 20.46 13.38 -16.24
N VAL A 243 21.22 14.24 -16.94
CA VAL A 243 22.16 15.19 -16.32
C VAL A 243 21.50 16.05 -15.25
N GLU A 244 20.35 16.66 -15.57
CA GLU A 244 19.67 17.62 -14.68
C GLU A 244 18.72 16.99 -13.66
N GLN A 245 18.41 15.69 -13.79
CA GLN A 245 17.39 15.03 -12.96
C GLN A 245 17.79 14.89 -11.49
N GLU A 246 16.90 15.27 -10.58
CA GLU A 246 17.06 15.08 -9.13
C GLU A 246 16.65 13.66 -8.70
N ARG A 247 17.21 12.65 -9.35
CA ARG A 247 17.00 11.23 -9.04
C ARG A 247 18.23 10.39 -9.38
N TRP A 248 18.28 9.14 -8.92
CA TRP A 248 19.36 8.20 -9.26
C TRP A 248 19.24 7.72 -10.71
N THR A 249 20.24 8.00 -11.54
CA THR A 249 20.24 7.81 -12.99
C THR A 249 21.26 6.78 -13.47
N SER A 250 21.35 6.54 -14.79
CA SER A 250 22.39 5.67 -15.35
C SER A 250 23.77 6.33 -15.34
N LEU A 251 23.84 7.66 -15.45
CA LEU A 251 25.08 8.42 -15.29
C LEU A 251 25.69 8.23 -13.91
N ASP A 252 24.88 8.24 -12.85
CA ASP A 252 25.37 8.05 -11.47
C ASP A 252 25.96 6.64 -11.26
N ARG A 253 25.33 5.60 -11.82
CA ARG A 253 25.89 4.24 -11.82
C ARG A 253 27.19 4.14 -12.60
N THR A 254 27.37 4.96 -13.63
CA THR A 254 28.63 5.02 -14.37
C THR A 254 29.69 5.73 -13.53
N LEU A 255 29.38 6.86 -12.91
CA LEU A 255 30.29 7.55 -11.97
C LEU A 255 30.75 6.62 -10.84
N GLN A 256 29.82 5.90 -10.21
CA GLN A 256 30.13 4.93 -9.15
C GLN A 256 31.03 3.79 -9.63
N ARG A 257 30.86 3.31 -10.87
CA ARG A 257 31.73 2.28 -11.46
C ARG A 257 33.11 2.79 -11.85
N GLU A 258 33.23 4.08 -12.19
CA GLU A 258 34.50 4.69 -12.58
C GLU A 258 35.30 5.26 -11.40
N ALA A 259 34.71 5.32 -10.22
CA ALA A 259 35.40 5.68 -8.99
C ALA A 259 36.62 4.76 -8.76
N GLY A 260 37.71 5.32 -8.25
CA GLY A 260 38.88 4.58 -7.81
C GLY A 260 38.62 3.77 -6.54
N GLU A 261 39.63 3.03 -6.09
CA GLU A 261 39.57 2.29 -4.82
C GLU A 261 39.44 3.23 -3.60
N ASP A 262 39.89 4.47 -3.77
CA ASP A 262 39.72 5.61 -2.86
C ASP A 262 38.31 6.22 -2.88
N GLY A 263 37.43 5.74 -3.77
CA GLY A 263 36.08 6.26 -3.96
C GLY A 263 36.02 7.57 -4.77
N TRP A 264 37.14 8.03 -5.33
CA TRP A 264 37.21 9.29 -6.08
C TRP A 264 37.06 9.07 -7.58
N VAL A 265 36.41 10.02 -8.24
CA VAL A 265 36.17 10.03 -9.68
C VAL A 265 37.17 10.98 -10.35
N GLN A 266 38.03 10.43 -11.19
CA GLN A 266 39.00 11.19 -11.98
C GLN A 266 38.47 11.43 -13.40
N ILE A 267 38.33 12.69 -13.81
CA ILE A 267 37.79 13.08 -15.12
C ILE A 267 38.64 12.52 -16.28
N GLU A 268 39.94 12.30 -16.09
CA GLU A 268 40.84 11.68 -17.09
C GLU A 268 40.35 10.29 -17.48
N ARG A 269 39.73 9.54 -16.55
CA ARG A 269 39.18 8.21 -16.83
C ARG A 269 38.06 8.25 -17.86
N PHE A 270 37.38 9.38 -18.02
CA PHE A 270 36.34 9.56 -19.03
C PHE A 270 36.89 9.65 -20.46
N ASN A 271 38.21 9.78 -20.64
CA ASN A 271 38.86 9.71 -21.96
C ASN A 271 38.96 8.29 -22.52
N LYS A 272 38.65 7.25 -21.73
CA LYS A 272 38.59 5.86 -22.22
C LYS A 272 37.59 5.78 -23.40
N PRO A 273 37.89 5.05 -24.49
CA PRO A 273 37.04 4.99 -25.69
C PRO A 273 35.56 4.70 -25.42
N ARG A 274 35.26 3.86 -24.41
CA ARG A 274 33.89 3.52 -24.01
C ARG A 274 33.10 4.66 -23.35
N LEU A 275 33.79 5.65 -22.78
CA LEU A 275 33.19 6.79 -22.05
C LEU A 275 33.32 8.11 -22.81
N GLN A 276 34.16 8.16 -23.85
CA GLN A 276 34.46 9.39 -24.58
C GLN A 276 33.18 10.09 -25.09
N ARG A 277 32.19 9.32 -25.55
CA ARG A 277 30.88 9.84 -25.99
C ARG A 277 29.98 10.36 -24.86
N GLN A 278 30.24 9.96 -23.61
CA GLN A 278 29.51 10.37 -22.41
C GLN A 278 30.29 11.38 -21.55
N ARG A 279 31.53 11.72 -21.92
CA ARG A 279 32.44 12.54 -21.11
C ARG A 279 31.78 13.83 -20.62
N LEU A 280 31.22 14.61 -21.54
CA LEU A 280 30.57 15.89 -21.20
C LEU A 280 29.34 15.69 -20.30
N LEU A 281 28.59 14.61 -20.50
CA LEU A 281 27.41 14.28 -19.70
C LEU A 281 27.79 13.87 -18.27
N LEU A 282 28.87 13.10 -18.11
CA LEU A 282 29.38 12.70 -16.78
C LEU A 282 29.93 13.91 -16.01
N ILE A 283 30.64 14.82 -16.69
CA ILE A 283 31.13 16.06 -16.08
C ILE A 283 29.95 16.96 -15.68
N GLY A 284 28.99 17.20 -16.59
CA GLY A 284 27.79 17.96 -16.28
C GLY A 284 26.99 17.35 -15.14
N ARG A 285 26.95 16.01 -15.05
CA ARG A 285 26.32 15.30 -13.94
C ARG A 285 27.04 15.55 -12.61
N LEU A 286 28.36 15.46 -12.56
CA LEU A 286 29.15 15.78 -11.36
C LEU A 286 28.89 17.22 -10.88
N GLN A 287 28.89 18.19 -11.80
CA GLN A 287 28.54 19.59 -11.49
C GLN A 287 27.11 19.74 -10.97
N ARG A 288 26.15 18.97 -11.50
CA ARG A 288 24.79 18.92 -10.96
C ARG A 288 24.75 18.35 -9.54
N LEU A 289 25.48 17.26 -9.28
CA LEU A 289 25.57 16.66 -7.96
C LEU A 289 26.19 17.63 -6.95
N GLN A 290 27.20 18.40 -7.33
CA GLN A 290 27.79 19.44 -6.47
C GLN A 290 26.82 20.57 -6.17
N ARG A 291 26.03 21.04 -7.14
CA ARG A 291 24.95 22.02 -6.87
C ARG A 291 23.90 21.49 -5.89
N LEU A 292 23.73 20.17 -5.82
CA LEU A 292 22.85 19.50 -4.84
C LEU A 292 23.55 19.19 -3.51
N GLY A 293 24.85 19.51 -3.37
CA GLY A 293 25.65 19.18 -2.19
C GLY A 293 25.95 17.69 -2.03
N LEU A 294 26.01 16.93 -3.13
CA LEU A 294 26.19 15.47 -3.13
C LEU A 294 27.54 15.03 -3.74
N ALA A 295 28.34 15.97 -4.21
CA ALA A 295 29.69 15.73 -4.71
C ALA A 295 30.54 16.98 -4.55
N ASP A 296 31.84 16.83 -4.33
CA ASP A 296 32.78 17.94 -4.25
C ASP A 296 33.95 17.73 -5.21
N GLU A 297 34.38 18.81 -5.87
CA GLU A 297 35.65 18.81 -6.60
C GLU A 297 36.76 19.11 -5.60
N MET A 298 37.52 18.08 -5.22
CA MET A 298 38.59 18.19 -4.22
C MET A 298 39.81 18.91 -4.80
N GLN A 299 40.10 18.62 -6.07
CA GLN A 299 41.14 19.22 -6.89
C GLN A 299 40.64 19.26 -8.33
N PRO A 300 41.16 20.15 -9.19
CA PRO A 300 40.78 20.19 -10.61
C PRO A 300 40.83 18.79 -11.24
N GLY A 301 39.68 18.29 -11.71
CA GLY A 301 39.57 16.97 -12.34
C GLY A 301 39.33 15.79 -11.40
N THR A 302 39.39 15.97 -10.07
CA THR A 302 39.21 14.92 -9.07
C THR A 302 38.03 15.21 -8.16
N TRP A 303 37.04 14.32 -8.20
CA TRP A 303 35.73 14.51 -7.57
C TRP A 303 35.45 13.44 -6.51
N ALA A 304 34.99 13.85 -5.34
CA ALA A 304 34.47 12.96 -4.31
C ALA A 304 32.94 12.96 -4.36
N VAL A 305 32.32 11.84 -4.72
CA VAL A 305 30.86 11.67 -4.62
C VAL A 305 30.54 11.22 -3.19
N HIS A 306 29.57 11.87 -2.55
CA HIS A 306 29.24 11.58 -1.16
C HIS A 306 28.68 10.16 -1.00
N ALA A 307 29.02 9.51 0.12
CA ALA A 307 28.64 8.11 0.37
C ALA A 307 27.12 7.91 0.44
N ASP A 308 26.36 8.94 0.84
CA ASP A 308 24.90 8.93 0.92
C ASP A 308 24.22 9.45 -0.37
N ALA A 309 24.98 9.88 -1.39
CA ALA A 309 24.44 10.45 -2.62
C ALA A 309 23.39 9.54 -3.30
N GLU A 310 23.64 8.24 -3.36
CA GLU A 310 22.67 7.28 -3.90
C GLU A 310 21.35 7.28 -3.10
N LYS A 311 21.45 7.24 -1.77
CA LYS A 311 20.27 7.25 -0.88
C LYS A 311 19.50 8.55 -1.04
N THR A 312 20.20 9.69 -1.05
CA THR A 312 19.60 11.02 -1.17
C THR A 312 18.94 11.23 -2.52
N LEU A 313 19.59 10.85 -3.63
CA LEU A 313 18.99 10.91 -4.96
C LEU A 313 17.77 10.01 -5.13
N ARG A 314 17.76 8.83 -4.50
CA ARG A 314 16.57 7.95 -4.50
C ARG A 314 15.41 8.60 -3.75
N ALA A 315 15.67 9.18 -2.58
CA ALA A 315 14.66 9.90 -1.80
C ALA A 315 14.13 11.15 -2.55
N LEU A 316 15.00 11.92 -3.21
CA LEU A 316 14.60 13.06 -4.05
C LEU A 316 13.72 12.61 -5.22
N GLY A 317 14.08 11.49 -5.87
CA GLY A 317 13.27 10.89 -6.93
C GLY A 317 11.88 10.49 -6.45
N GLU A 318 11.80 9.78 -5.33
CA GLU A 318 10.53 9.38 -4.69
C GLU A 318 9.69 10.60 -4.30
N ARG A 319 10.31 11.64 -3.72
CA ARG A 319 9.64 12.90 -3.38
C ARG A 319 9.09 13.60 -4.62
N GLY A 320 9.87 13.65 -5.70
CA GLY A 320 9.43 14.20 -6.98
C GLY A 320 8.24 13.43 -7.56
N ASP A 321 8.19 12.12 -7.40
CA ASP A 321 7.07 11.27 -7.85
C ASP A 321 5.82 11.51 -7.01
N ILE A 322 5.97 11.64 -5.69
CA ILE A 322 4.89 12.02 -4.77
C ILE A 322 4.30 13.38 -5.15
N ILE A 323 5.15 14.39 -5.39
CA ILE A 323 4.71 15.72 -5.79
C ILE A 323 3.90 15.66 -7.09
N ARG A 324 4.36 14.92 -8.10
CA ARG A 324 3.60 14.75 -9.36
C ARG A 324 2.25 14.08 -9.14
N THR A 325 2.19 13.07 -8.27
CA THR A 325 0.93 12.43 -7.87
C THR A 325 -0.02 13.42 -7.20
N MET A 326 0.46 14.25 -6.28
CA MET A 326 -0.36 15.26 -5.60
C MET A 326 -0.84 16.33 -6.58
N GLN A 327 0.02 16.83 -7.47
CA GLN A 327 -0.34 17.79 -8.51
C GLN A 327 -1.41 17.25 -9.45
N ARG A 328 -1.32 15.96 -9.81
CA ARG A 328 -2.36 15.29 -10.61
C ARG A 328 -3.68 15.19 -9.87
N ALA A 329 -3.66 14.85 -8.58
CA ALA A 329 -4.85 14.76 -7.74
C ALA A 329 -5.52 16.12 -7.48
N MET A 330 -4.75 17.20 -7.45
CA MET A 330 -5.23 18.57 -7.18
C MET A 330 -5.41 19.40 -8.47
N ARG A 331 -5.56 18.77 -9.64
CA ARG A 331 -5.77 19.49 -10.90
C ARG A 331 -6.99 20.41 -10.80
N GLY A 332 -6.82 21.68 -11.15
CA GLY A 332 -7.86 22.71 -11.09
C GLY A 332 -7.88 23.54 -9.79
N GLU A 333 -7.17 23.10 -8.75
CA GLU A 333 -7.10 23.80 -7.46
C GLU A 333 -5.66 23.81 -6.94
N PRO A 334 -4.85 24.84 -7.24
CA PRO A 334 -3.50 24.95 -6.72
C PRO A 334 -3.51 24.94 -5.18
N ARG A 335 -2.80 23.99 -4.58
CA ARG A 335 -2.58 23.89 -3.13
C ARG A 335 -1.10 23.88 -2.84
N GLU A 336 -0.73 24.41 -1.67
CA GLU A 336 0.57 24.09 -1.09
C GLU A 336 0.63 22.59 -0.83
N LEU A 337 1.75 21.95 -1.20
CA LEU A 337 1.91 20.50 -1.14
C LEU A 337 2.79 20.14 0.07
N ALA A 338 2.29 19.27 0.93
CA ALA A 338 3.02 18.74 2.08
C ALA A 338 3.06 17.20 2.04
N VAL A 339 4.22 16.61 2.33
CA VAL A 339 4.36 15.17 2.54
C VAL A 339 4.34 14.93 4.03
N PHE A 340 3.44 14.07 4.50
CA PHE A 340 3.33 13.74 5.91
C PHE A 340 4.40 12.72 6.30
N GLU A 341 5.27 13.10 7.24
CA GLU A 341 6.29 12.22 7.79
C GLU A 341 5.89 11.71 9.18
N PRO A 342 5.95 10.39 9.43
CA PRO A 342 5.67 9.80 10.74
C PRO A 342 6.73 10.23 11.77
N GLY A 343 6.43 11.27 12.55
CA GLY A 343 7.38 11.84 13.52
C GLY A 343 7.12 13.31 13.86
N ASP A 344 6.33 14.01 13.04
CA ASP A 344 5.94 15.39 13.29
C ASP A 344 5.03 15.51 14.53
N ASP A 345 5.63 15.97 15.64
CA ASP A 345 5.06 16.38 16.94
C ASP A 345 3.54 16.62 16.98
N GLY A 346 2.74 15.55 17.13
CA GLY A 346 1.30 15.64 17.35
C GLY A 346 0.48 16.26 16.20
N ARG A 347 1.06 16.47 15.02
CA ARG A 347 0.37 17.12 13.90
C ARG A 347 -0.78 16.25 13.42
N THR A 348 -1.99 16.75 13.62
CA THR A 348 -3.22 16.11 13.15
C THR A 348 -3.66 16.77 11.85
N ILE A 349 -3.88 15.99 10.80
CA ILE A 349 -4.42 16.47 9.54
C ILE A 349 -5.88 16.05 9.46
N LEU A 350 -6.78 17.02 9.41
CA LEU A 350 -8.19 16.80 9.10
C LEU A 350 -8.46 17.26 7.68
N GLY A 351 -9.13 16.43 6.87
CA GLY A 351 -9.40 16.81 5.48
C GLY A 351 -10.20 15.79 4.68
N ARG A 352 -10.46 16.14 3.42
CA ARG A 352 -11.15 15.29 2.45
C ARG A 352 -10.15 14.46 1.66
N VAL A 353 -10.44 13.17 1.46
CA VAL A 353 -9.67 12.30 0.56
C VAL A 353 -9.88 12.77 -0.88
N ALA A 354 -8.85 13.36 -1.47
CA ALA A 354 -8.85 13.82 -2.87
C ALA A 354 -8.47 12.68 -3.83
N ALA A 355 -7.48 11.87 -3.45
CA ALA A 355 -7.07 10.71 -4.24
C ALA A 355 -6.47 9.61 -3.35
N LYS A 356 -6.33 8.42 -3.91
CA LYS A 356 -5.69 7.28 -3.26
C LYS A 356 -5.00 6.36 -4.27
N GLY A 357 -3.97 5.65 -3.84
CA GLY A 357 -3.24 4.71 -4.69
C GLY A 357 -2.26 3.86 -3.89
N LEU A 358 -1.35 3.14 -4.55
CA LEU A 358 -0.28 2.41 -3.89
C LEU A 358 1.05 3.15 -3.99
N ALA A 359 1.74 3.28 -2.86
CA ALA A 359 3.11 3.78 -2.77
C ALA A 359 4.11 2.65 -3.08
N ASP A 360 3.78 1.42 -2.69
CA ASP A 360 4.48 0.20 -3.11
C ASP A 360 3.44 -0.80 -3.64
N GLU A 361 3.33 -0.85 -4.96
CA GLU A 361 2.37 -1.70 -5.68
C GLU A 361 2.61 -3.19 -5.50
N LEU A 362 3.87 -3.61 -5.32
CA LEU A 362 4.16 -5.02 -5.10
C LEU A 362 3.70 -5.47 -3.72
N ARG A 363 3.85 -4.60 -2.71
CA ARG A 363 3.52 -4.89 -1.30
C ARG A 363 2.13 -4.42 -0.87
N ASP A 364 1.33 -3.90 -1.79
CA ASP A 364 -0.02 -3.37 -1.51
C ASP A 364 -0.03 -2.28 -0.42
N ARG A 365 1.04 -1.47 -0.33
CA ARG A 365 1.13 -0.35 0.62
C ARG A 365 0.47 0.88 0.00
N GLY A 366 -0.64 1.32 0.59
CA GLY A 366 -1.43 2.45 0.09
C GLY A 366 -0.86 3.83 0.40
N TYR A 367 -1.40 4.84 -0.26
CA TYR A 367 -1.29 6.25 0.14
C TYR A 367 -2.65 6.95 -0.03
N LEU A 368 -2.81 8.07 0.67
CA LEU A 368 -3.89 9.04 0.48
C LEU A 368 -3.32 10.40 0.09
N VAL A 369 -4.01 11.11 -0.79
CA VAL A 369 -3.86 12.56 -0.96
C VAL A 369 -5.08 13.20 -0.30
N ILE A 370 -4.83 14.06 0.69
CA ILE A 370 -5.86 14.68 1.52
C ILE A 370 -5.85 16.18 1.26
N ASN A 371 -6.98 16.74 0.85
CA ASN A 371 -7.20 18.18 0.82
C ASN A 371 -7.58 18.63 2.24
N GLY A 372 -6.62 19.24 2.94
CA GLY A 372 -6.71 19.58 4.35
C GLY A 372 -7.59 20.80 4.61
N VAL A 373 -8.18 20.85 5.81
CA VAL A 373 -8.90 22.04 6.30
C VAL A 373 -7.97 23.23 6.53
N ASP A 374 -6.65 23.00 6.54
CA ASP A 374 -5.58 24.00 6.61
C ASP A 374 -5.26 24.65 5.24
N GLY A 375 -5.96 24.24 4.17
CA GLY A 375 -5.77 24.76 2.82
C GLY A 375 -4.59 24.12 2.06
N LYS A 376 -3.93 23.10 2.63
CA LYS A 376 -2.84 22.36 1.99
C LYS A 376 -3.31 21.00 1.46
N ALA A 377 -2.61 20.48 0.47
CA ALA A 377 -2.74 19.09 0.07
C ALA A 377 -1.66 18.25 0.77
N HIS A 378 -2.06 17.17 1.41
CA HIS A 378 -1.16 16.30 2.18
C HIS A 378 -1.06 14.92 1.54
N TYR A 379 0.17 14.44 1.33
CA TYR A 379 0.41 13.04 0.96
C TYR A 379 0.68 12.22 2.21
N VAL A 380 -0.07 11.14 2.40
CA VAL A 380 0.04 10.26 3.57
C VAL A 380 0.29 8.84 3.10
N ALA A 381 1.49 8.32 3.35
CA ALA A 381 1.79 6.90 3.14
C ALA A 381 1.09 6.06 4.22
N LEU A 382 0.24 5.14 3.80
CA LEU A 382 -0.48 4.25 4.70
C LEU A 382 0.37 3.07 5.12
N ASN A 383 -0.11 2.34 6.12
CA ASN A 383 0.52 1.12 6.59
C ASN A 383 0.08 -0.07 5.76
N ALA A 384 0.84 -1.18 5.83
CA ALA A 384 0.50 -2.40 5.11
C ALA A 384 -0.88 -2.99 5.51
N ARG A 385 -1.36 -2.67 6.73
CA ARG A 385 -2.65 -3.13 7.25
C ARG A 385 -3.82 -2.24 6.85
N ASP A 386 -3.57 -1.01 6.41
CA ASP A 386 -4.65 -0.11 6.04
C ASP A 386 -5.23 -0.52 4.69
N GLU A 387 -6.55 -0.54 4.63
CA GLU A 387 -7.29 -0.88 3.43
C GLU A 387 -7.80 0.39 2.76
N LEU A 388 -7.36 0.62 1.53
CA LEU A 388 -7.79 1.76 0.72
C LEU A 388 -9.30 1.79 0.50
N ALA A 389 -9.99 0.65 0.55
CA ALA A 389 -11.44 0.56 0.44
C ALA A 389 -12.16 1.31 1.58
N ASN A 390 -11.54 1.41 2.76
CA ASN A 390 -12.11 2.10 3.92
C ASN A 390 -12.09 3.63 3.77
N TYR A 391 -11.36 4.16 2.78
CA TYR A 391 -11.20 5.59 2.55
C TYR A 391 -11.68 5.93 1.12
N PRO A 392 -12.98 6.03 0.86
CA PRO A 392 -13.47 6.43 -0.46
C PRO A 392 -13.08 7.89 -0.78
N THR A 393 -12.92 8.20 -2.06
CA THR A 393 -12.71 9.59 -2.50
C THR A 393 -13.89 10.45 -2.06
N GLY A 394 -13.62 11.65 -1.55
CA GLY A 394 -14.62 12.54 -0.97
C GLY A 394 -14.88 12.31 0.52
N ALA A 395 -14.43 11.19 1.10
CA ALA A 395 -14.55 10.94 2.54
C ALA A 395 -13.77 11.96 3.37
N VAL A 396 -14.25 12.24 4.58
CA VAL A 396 -13.54 13.05 5.58
C VAL A 396 -12.75 12.12 6.49
N VAL A 397 -11.44 12.37 6.60
CA VAL A 397 -10.50 11.58 7.39
C VAL A 397 -9.70 12.48 8.33
N GLU A 398 -9.29 11.91 9.45
CA GLU A 398 -8.33 12.49 10.37
C GLU A 398 -7.08 11.61 10.40
N VAL A 399 -5.92 12.20 10.14
CA VAL A 399 -4.63 11.54 10.18
C VAL A 399 -3.87 12.03 11.37
N LYS A 400 -3.32 11.09 12.15
CA LYS A 400 -2.45 11.37 13.30
C LYS A 400 -1.14 10.64 13.12
N GLY A 401 -0.04 11.28 13.49
CA GLY A 401 1.22 10.58 13.69
C GLY A 401 1.03 9.57 14.83
N SER A 402 1.29 8.29 14.58
CA SER A 402 1.20 7.25 15.61
C SER A 402 2.41 7.27 16.57
N ALA A 403 3.16 8.38 16.59
CA ALA A 403 4.34 8.59 17.43
C ALA A 403 3.99 9.15 18.83
N ASP A 404 2.71 9.36 19.16
CA ASP A 404 2.35 9.70 20.53
C ASP A 404 2.46 8.48 21.44
N VAL A 405 3.15 8.65 22.57
CA VAL A 405 3.24 7.62 23.60
C VAL A 405 1.84 7.22 24.05
N ARG A 406 1.51 5.93 23.93
CA ARG A 406 0.22 5.40 24.40
C ARG A 406 0.01 5.80 25.86
N ALA A 407 -1.21 6.22 26.18
CA ALA A 407 -1.60 6.51 27.55
C ALA A 407 -1.32 5.30 28.48
N ALA A 408 -1.51 4.07 27.98
CA ALA A 408 -1.18 2.87 28.73
C ALA A 408 0.31 2.77 29.09
N ASP A 409 1.22 3.12 28.16
CA ASP A 409 2.66 3.06 28.42
C ASP A 409 3.10 4.15 29.41
N ARG A 410 2.52 5.36 29.29
CA ARG A 410 2.71 6.45 30.27
C ARG A 410 2.22 6.05 31.65
N ASN A 411 1.04 5.46 31.74
CA ASN A 411 0.46 5.02 33.00
C ASN A 411 1.27 3.88 33.64
N ILE A 412 1.71 2.90 32.86
CA ILE A 412 2.56 1.80 33.36
C ILE A 412 3.88 2.38 33.90
N ALA A 413 4.53 3.25 33.14
CA ALA A 413 5.78 3.89 33.57
C ALA A 413 5.59 4.72 34.85
N ALA A 414 4.51 5.51 34.94
CA ALA A 414 4.21 6.32 36.11
C ALA A 414 3.85 5.50 37.37
N LEU A 415 3.30 4.30 37.19
CA LEU A 415 2.91 3.39 38.27
C LEU A 415 3.98 2.36 38.62
N ALA A 416 5.09 2.33 37.87
CA ALA A 416 6.21 1.46 38.16
C ALA A 416 7.10 2.09 39.24
N SER A 417 7.56 1.27 40.18
CA SER A 417 8.55 1.67 41.19
C SER A 417 9.76 0.74 41.07
N ASP A 418 10.96 1.31 40.98
CA ASP A 418 12.22 0.58 40.76
C ASP A 418 12.17 -0.38 39.56
N GLY A 419 11.53 0.06 38.46
CA GLY A 419 11.37 -0.74 37.24
C GLY A 419 10.38 -1.90 37.37
N LEU A 420 9.57 -1.95 38.44
CA LEU A 420 8.56 -2.98 38.68
C LEU A 420 7.16 -2.40 38.65
N TYR A 421 6.32 -2.95 37.77
CA TYR A 421 4.90 -2.64 37.67
C TYR A 421 4.06 -3.76 38.28
N ARG A 422 3.09 -3.37 39.12
CA ARG A 422 2.27 -4.25 39.96
C ARG A 422 0.78 -4.08 39.65
N THR A 423 0.11 -5.15 39.22
CA THR A 423 -1.30 -5.07 38.79
C THR A 423 -2.27 -4.87 39.95
N ASP A 424 -1.97 -5.41 41.12
CA ASP A 424 -2.70 -5.21 42.39
C ASP A 424 -2.66 -3.73 42.79
N HIS A 425 -1.49 -3.09 42.71
CA HIS A 425 -1.32 -1.68 42.99
C HIS A 425 -2.10 -0.79 42.01
N HIS A 426 -2.05 -1.09 40.70
CA HIS A 426 -2.83 -0.35 39.71
C HIS A 426 -4.34 -0.52 39.91
N LEU A 427 -4.80 -1.71 40.29
CA LEU A 427 -6.22 -1.94 40.58
C LEU A 427 -6.70 -1.10 41.77
N ALA A 428 -5.91 -1.03 42.85
CA ALA A 428 -6.24 -0.20 44.02
C ALA A 428 -6.37 1.30 43.65
N ILE A 429 -5.49 1.81 42.79
CA ILE A 429 -5.56 3.20 42.30
C ILE A 429 -6.78 3.40 41.40
N ALA A 430 -7.06 2.46 40.48
CA ALA A 430 -8.23 2.54 39.60
C ALA A 430 -9.56 2.50 40.38
N GLN A 431 -9.61 1.76 41.50
CA GLN A 431 -10.75 1.75 42.41
C GLN A 431 -10.92 3.10 43.12
N GLY A 432 -9.82 3.74 43.55
CA GLY A 432 -9.84 5.07 44.16
C GLY A 432 -10.23 6.21 43.20
N GLN A 433 -10.07 5.99 41.89
CA GLN A 433 -10.39 6.96 40.82
C GLN A 433 -11.63 6.58 40.01
N ALA A 434 -12.52 5.75 40.57
CA ALA A 434 -13.65 5.20 39.84
C ALA A 434 -14.56 6.30 39.25
N VAL A 435 -14.75 6.26 37.93
CA VAL A 435 -15.71 7.11 37.19
C VAL A 435 -17.01 6.33 37.01
N PRO A 436 -18.20 6.94 37.23
CA PRO A 436 -19.47 6.26 37.02
C PRO A 436 -19.56 5.59 35.64
N GLY A 437 -19.84 4.28 35.63
CA GLY A 437 -20.03 3.50 34.39
C GLY A 437 -18.77 2.82 33.82
N ARG A 438 -17.61 2.91 34.48
CA ARG A 438 -16.37 2.24 34.04
C ARG A 438 -15.86 1.28 35.10
N ASP A 439 -15.71 0.00 34.73
CA ASP A 439 -15.22 -1.04 35.64
C ASP A 439 -13.69 -0.90 35.86
N PRO A 440 -13.20 -0.71 37.11
CA PRO A 440 -11.78 -0.65 37.42
C PRO A 440 -11.00 -1.90 36.97
N GLN A 441 -11.61 -3.09 37.01
CA GLN A 441 -10.97 -4.32 36.51
C GLN A 441 -10.71 -4.24 35.00
N GLU A 442 -11.64 -3.70 34.22
CA GLU A 442 -11.45 -3.53 32.77
C GLU A 442 -10.28 -2.60 32.44
N VAL A 443 -10.06 -1.57 33.24
CA VAL A 443 -8.92 -0.65 33.09
C VAL A 443 -7.60 -1.41 33.21
N VAL A 444 -7.45 -2.25 34.24
CA VAL A 444 -6.23 -3.04 34.46
C VAL A 444 -6.03 -4.08 33.36
N VAL A 445 -7.11 -4.74 32.91
CA VAL A 445 -7.05 -5.73 31.81
C VAL A 445 -6.48 -5.14 30.52
N VAL A 446 -6.80 -3.88 30.19
CA VAL A 446 -6.22 -3.19 29.01
C VAL A 446 -4.70 -3.05 29.14
N HIS A 447 -4.20 -2.73 30.34
CA HIS A 447 -2.77 -2.54 30.59
C HIS A 447 -2.03 -3.90 30.62
N ILE A 448 -2.63 -4.96 31.15
CA ILE A 448 -2.10 -6.33 31.07
C ILE A 448 -1.98 -6.78 29.61
N ARG A 449 -3.01 -6.54 28.78
CA ARG A 449 -2.95 -6.86 27.34
C ARG A 449 -1.82 -6.10 26.63
N ARG A 450 -1.57 -4.86 27.03
CA ARG A 450 -0.43 -4.07 26.52
C ARG A 450 0.91 -4.65 26.95
N LEU A 451 1.08 -5.00 28.23
CA LEU A 451 2.29 -5.63 28.77
C LEU A 451 2.58 -6.97 28.08
N GLU A 452 1.58 -7.82 27.86
CA GLU A 452 1.76 -9.07 27.12
C GLU A 452 2.18 -8.83 25.65
N ALA A 453 1.69 -7.77 25.02
CA ALA A 453 2.12 -7.40 23.67
C ALA A 453 3.60 -6.97 23.64
N LEU A 454 4.03 -6.17 24.62
CA LEU A 454 5.42 -5.72 24.76
C LEU A 454 6.35 -6.87 25.19
N ARG A 455 5.85 -7.84 25.98
CA ARG A 455 6.59 -9.04 26.38
C ARG A 455 6.95 -9.92 25.20
N ARG A 456 6.00 -10.12 24.28
CA ARG A 456 6.24 -10.86 23.03
C ARG A 456 7.27 -10.18 22.13
N ALA A 457 7.52 -8.89 22.35
CA ALA A 457 8.54 -8.11 21.65
C ALA A 457 9.87 -8.04 22.40
N GLY A 458 9.96 -8.62 23.61
CA GLY A 458 11.17 -8.57 24.45
C GLY A 458 11.41 -7.24 25.16
N ILE A 459 10.42 -6.35 25.22
CA ILE A 459 10.55 -5.01 25.82
C ILE A 459 10.29 -5.04 27.34
N VAL A 460 9.37 -5.89 27.78
CA VAL A 460 9.04 -6.09 29.19
C VAL A 460 9.13 -7.56 29.55
N GLU A 461 9.36 -7.85 30.83
CA GLU A 461 9.45 -9.22 31.33
C GLU A 461 8.37 -9.48 32.38
N ARG A 462 7.79 -10.68 32.37
CA ARG A 462 6.86 -11.11 33.41
C ARG A 462 7.64 -11.87 34.47
N VAL A 463 7.80 -11.26 35.63
CA VAL A 463 8.57 -11.83 36.76
C VAL A 463 7.72 -12.84 37.52
N ALA A 464 6.45 -12.50 37.78
CA ALA A 464 5.47 -13.37 38.42
C ALA A 464 4.05 -13.00 37.96
N GLU A 465 3.04 -13.73 38.43
CA GLU A 465 1.65 -13.34 38.18
C GLU A 465 1.37 -11.95 38.76
N GLY A 466 0.91 -11.03 37.92
CA GLY A 466 0.65 -9.64 38.31
C GLY A 466 1.88 -8.74 38.51
N LEU A 467 3.11 -9.26 38.35
CA LEU A 467 4.36 -8.52 38.52
C LEU A 467 5.19 -8.48 37.22
N TRP A 468 5.50 -7.27 36.78
CA TRP A 468 6.16 -7.01 35.51
C TRP A 468 7.41 -6.16 35.70
N LYS A 469 8.50 -6.53 35.03
CA LYS A 469 9.69 -5.69 34.92
C LYS A 469 9.58 -4.84 33.67
N VAL A 470 9.69 -3.54 33.84
CA VAL A 470 9.53 -2.52 32.80
C VAL A 470 10.77 -1.62 32.77
N PRO A 471 11.27 -1.23 31.58
CA PRO A 471 12.40 -0.32 31.47
C PRO A 471 11.99 1.13 31.73
N ASP A 472 12.94 1.98 32.13
CA ASP A 472 12.68 3.40 32.44
C ASP A 472 12.24 4.20 31.20
N ASP A 473 12.67 3.78 30.01
CA ASP A 473 12.29 4.34 28.72
C ASP A 473 11.11 3.59 28.05
N LEU A 474 10.30 2.86 28.82
CA LEU A 474 9.14 2.09 28.33
C LEU A 474 8.25 2.88 27.36
N ALA A 475 7.99 4.14 27.68
CA ALA A 475 7.20 5.04 26.84
C ALA A 475 7.78 5.18 25.41
N GLU A 476 9.09 5.35 25.31
CA GLU A 476 9.80 5.54 24.05
C GLU A 476 10.00 4.20 23.31
N GLN A 477 10.30 3.12 24.03
CA GLN A 477 10.38 1.78 23.44
C GLN A 477 9.03 1.29 22.94
N GLY A 478 7.95 1.54 23.69
CA GLY A 478 6.58 1.26 23.30
C GLY A 478 6.15 2.03 22.05
N ARG A 479 6.54 3.31 21.96
CA ARG A 479 6.37 4.15 20.77
C ARG A 479 7.11 3.57 19.56
N ARG A 480 8.39 3.21 19.71
CA ARG A 480 9.19 2.61 18.62
C ARG A 480 8.64 1.27 18.17
N TYR A 481 8.22 0.43 19.11
CA TYR A 481 7.56 -0.84 18.84
C TYR A 481 6.28 -0.65 18.03
N ASP A 482 5.44 0.30 18.42
CA ASP A 482 4.22 0.61 17.70
C ASP A 482 4.51 1.25 16.35
N ALA A 483 5.49 2.16 16.23
CA ALA A 483 5.90 2.74 14.96
C ALA A 483 6.42 1.69 13.97
N GLN A 484 7.23 0.73 14.43
CA GLN A 484 7.72 -0.37 13.60
C GLN A 484 6.61 -1.34 13.17
N ARG A 485 5.63 -1.58 14.05
CA ARG A 485 4.56 -2.56 13.82
C ARG A 485 3.33 -1.98 13.09
N LEU A 486 3.00 -0.73 13.38
CA LEU A 486 1.82 -0.01 12.89
C LEU A 486 2.19 1.07 11.88
N GLY A 487 3.46 1.29 11.56
CA GLY A 487 3.95 2.12 10.46
C GLY A 487 3.81 3.64 10.65
N GLY A 488 3.67 4.11 11.89
CA GLY A 488 3.89 5.52 12.24
C GLY A 488 2.72 6.45 11.95
N VAL A 489 1.64 5.99 11.29
CA VAL A 489 0.48 6.81 10.91
C VAL A 489 -0.81 6.10 11.33
N ALA A 490 -1.77 6.83 11.88
CA ALA A 490 -3.13 6.34 12.11
C ALA A 490 -4.12 7.20 11.32
N VAL A 491 -4.95 6.56 10.49
CA VAL A 491 -5.98 7.23 9.70
C VAL A 491 -7.36 6.82 10.18
N GLU A 492 -8.09 7.76 10.75
CA GLU A 492 -9.46 7.59 11.23
C GLU A 492 -10.46 8.15 10.20
N LEU A 493 -11.43 7.32 9.80
CA LEU A 493 -12.53 7.77 8.96
C LEU A 493 -13.56 8.53 9.82
N LYS A 494 -13.72 9.83 9.58
CA LYS A 494 -14.72 10.67 10.26
C LYS A 494 -16.07 10.65 9.58
N SER A 495 -16.07 10.60 8.25
CA SER A 495 -17.28 10.41 7.44
C SER A 495 -16.92 9.76 6.11
N HIS A 496 -17.65 8.73 5.71
CA HIS A 496 -17.50 8.14 4.38
C HIS A 496 -18.20 8.98 3.29
N LEU A 497 -19.12 9.89 3.67
CA LEU A 497 -19.89 10.71 2.74
C LEU A 497 -19.13 12.00 2.40
N PRO A 498 -19.15 12.43 1.12
CA PRO A 498 -18.76 13.79 0.73
C PRO A 498 -19.57 14.86 1.47
N ILE A 499 -18.95 16.01 1.76
CA ILE A 499 -19.56 17.10 2.56
C ILE A 499 -20.84 17.65 1.90
N GLU A 500 -20.92 17.60 0.58
CA GLU A 500 -22.06 18.05 -0.22
C GLU A 500 -23.28 17.17 0.05
N ARG A 501 -23.07 15.86 0.23
CA ARG A 501 -24.14 14.92 0.63
C ARG A 501 -24.48 15.06 2.10
N GLN A 502 -23.49 15.29 2.96
CA GLN A 502 -23.72 15.50 4.40
C GLN A 502 -24.64 16.68 4.66
N ALA A 503 -24.59 17.74 3.84
CA ALA A 503 -25.41 18.94 4.01
C ALA A 503 -26.92 18.63 4.08
N ARG A 504 -27.41 17.63 3.34
CA ARG A 504 -28.87 17.34 3.21
C ARG A 504 -29.31 15.95 3.66
N VAL A 505 -28.41 15.07 4.09
CA VAL A 505 -28.77 13.69 4.48
C VAL A 505 -29.48 13.64 5.84
N ILE A 506 -30.51 12.81 5.98
CA ILE A 506 -31.14 12.53 7.28
C ILE A 506 -30.31 11.48 8.00
N GLY A 507 -29.38 11.93 8.85
CA GLY A 507 -28.46 11.11 9.63
C GLY A 507 -27.43 11.99 10.33
N ALA A 508 -26.78 11.47 11.38
CA ALA A 508 -25.73 12.22 12.08
C ALA A 508 -24.44 12.20 11.26
N THR A 509 -23.90 13.37 10.97
CA THR A 509 -22.75 13.55 10.06
C THR A 509 -21.57 14.21 10.77
N TRP A 510 -20.44 14.31 10.07
CA TRP A 510 -19.30 15.07 10.54
C TRP A 510 -19.61 16.58 10.61
N LEU A 511 -20.40 17.12 9.68
CA LEU A 511 -20.84 18.54 9.73
C LEU A 511 -21.61 18.86 11.02
N ASP A 512 -22.43 17.94 11.53
CA ASP A 512 -23.16 18.15 12.79
C ASP A 512 -22.21 18.25 13.99
N GLN A 513 -21.14 17.44 14.01
CA GLN A 513 -20.09 17.54 15.04
C GLN A 513 -19.33 18.87 14.94
N GLN A 514 -19.05 19.34 13.71
CA GLN A 514 -18.42 20.64 13.51
C GLN A 514 -19.33 21.80 13.94
N LEU A 515 -20.64 21.72 13.67
CA LEU A 515 -21.62 22.73 14.13
C LEU A 515 -21.66 22.82 15.66
N ILE A 516 -21.62 21.68 16.36
CA ILE A 516 -21.54 21.63 17.83
C ILE A 516 -20.23 22.27 18.33
N GLY A 517 -19.11 21.96 17.66
CA GLY A 517 -17.77 22.52 17.98
C GLY A 517 -17.52 23.93 17.46
N GLY A 518 -18.52 24.60 16.89
CA GLY A 518 -18.42 25.96 16.33
C GLY A 518 -17.53 26.09 15.08
N GLY A 519 -17.18 24.99 14.41
CA GLY A 519 -16.27 24.98 13.26
C GLY A 519 -14.82 25.33 13.62
N SER A 520 -14.43 25.13 14.88
CA SER A 520 -13.05 25.36 15.33
C SER A 520 -12.05 24.51 14.53
N GLY A 521 -10.98 25.14 14.06
CA GLY A 521 -9.94 24.48 13.26
C GLY A 521 -10.19 24.41 11.75
N LEU A 522 -11.31 24.93 11.23
CA LEU A 522 -11.54 25.07 9.79
C LEU A 522 -10.94 26.37 9.26
N GLY A 523 -10.01 26.27 8.30
CA GLY A 523 -9.48 27.42 7.57
C GLY A 523 -10.53 28.09 6.67
N ASP A 524 -10.24 29.30 6.19
CA ASP A 524 -11.14 30.06 5.30
C ASP A 524 -10.94 29.73 3.80
N LEU A 525 -9.84 29.06 3.47
CA LEU A 525 -9.46 28.74 2.10
C LEU A 525 -9.54 27.24 1.82
N GLY A 526 -9.74 26.90 0.55
CA GLY A 526 -9.83 25.52 0.08
C GLY A 526 -10.90 24.70 0.79
N PHE A 527 -10.56 23.46 1.15
CA PHE A 527 -11.52 22.55 1.76
C PHE A 527 -12.09 23.07 3.11
N GLY A 528 -11.32 23.88 3.86
CA GLY A 528 -11.82 24.52 5.07
C GLY A 528 -12.99 25.48 4.78
N GLY A 529 -12.87 26.30 3.73
CA GLY A 529 -13.92 27.20 3.27
C GLY A 529 -15.16 26.45 2.73
N GLU A 530 -14.93 25.41 1.92
CA GLU A 530 -15.99 24.52 1.43
C GLU A 530 -16.77 23.87 2.59
N ALA A 531 -16.05 23.40 3.62
CA ALA A 531 -16.66 22.82 4.82
C ALA A 531 -17.50 23.84 5.58
N LYS A 532 -17.05 25.09 5.74
CA LYS A 532 -17.85 26.17 6.37
C LYS A 532 -19.13 26.44 5.58
N GLN A 533 -19.05 26.48 4.26
CA GLN A 533 -20.23 26.64 3.41
C GLN A 533 -21.20 25.46 3.55
N ALA A 534 -20.69 24.23 3.54
CA ALA A 534 -21.50 23.03 3.75
C ALA A 534 -22.12 23.00 5.16
N MET A 535 -21.42 23.49 6.19
CA MET A 535 -21.97 23.66 7.54
C MET A 535 -23.12 24.65 7.57
N GLN A 536 -23.02 25.76 6.85
CA GLN A 536 -24.10 26.75 6.73
C GLN A 536 -25.34 26.13 6.06
N GLN A 537 -25.15 25.43 4.94
CA GLN A 537 -26.23 24.68 4.27
C GLN A 537 -26.84 23.60 5.18
N ARG A 538 -26.00 22.92 5.96
CA ARG A 538 -26.43 21.92 6.94
C ARG A 538 -27.28 22.54 8.03
N ALA A 539 -26.89 23.69 8.57
CA ALA A 539 -27.66 24.40 9.58
C ALA A 539 -29.03 24.86 9.04
N ASP A 540 -29.10 25.29 7.78
CA ASP A 540 -30.36 25.65 7.12
C ASP A 540 -31.27 24.41 6.99
N PHE A 541 -30.73 23.29 6.51
CA PHE A 541 -31.45 22.03 6.43
C PHE A 541 -31.94 21.56 7.81
N LEU A 542 -31.11 21.63 8.85
CA LEU A 542 -31.54 21.27 10.20
C LEU A 542 -32.66 22.18 10.71
N ALA A 543 -32.66 23.46 10.35
CA ALA A 543 -33.76 24.37 10.68
C ALA A 543 -35.06 24.01 9.97
N GLU A 544 -35.01 23.66 8.68
CA GLU A 544 -36.15 23.13 7.93
C GLU A 544 -36.73 21.85 8.58
N GLN A 545 -35.86 21.03 9.18
CA GLN A 545 -36.25 19.80 9.89
C GLN A 545 -36.72 20.02 11.35
N GLY A 546 -36.77 21.27 11.81
CA GLY A 546 -37.13 21.63 13.20
C GLY A 546 -36.08 21.21 14.23
N LEU A 547 -34.82 20.99 13.81
CA LEU A 547 -33.71 20.52 14.62
C LEU A 547 -32.65 21.62 14.89
N ALA A 548 -32.83 22.81 14.34
CA ALA A 548 -32.03 24.00 14.65
C ALA A 548 -32.88 25.27 14.55
N GLU A 549 -32.48 26.32 15.27
CA GLU A 549 -33.04 27.67 15.14
C GLU A 549 -31.92 28.67 14.82
N ARG A 550 -32.16 29.59 13.88
CA ARG A 550 -31.25 30.71 13.62
C ARG A 550 -31.63 31.92 14.45
N ARG A 551 -30.66 32.48 15.19
CA ARG A 551 -30.77 33.78 15.86
C ARG A 551 -29.62 34.67 15.40
N GLY A 552 -29.85 35.42 14.33
CA GLY A 552 -28.81 36.19 13.64
C GLY A 552 -27.70 35.27 13.12
N GLN A 553 -26.46 35.51 13.53
CA GLN A 553 -25.30 34.67 13.18
C GLN A 553 -25.18 33.38 14.02
N ARG A 554 -25.95 33.23 15.10
CA ARG A 554 -25.89 32.04 15.96
C ARG A 554 -26.90 30.98 15.50
N VAL A 555 -26.43 29.73 15.46
CA VAL A 555 -27.27 28.55 15.23
C VAL A 555 -27.46 27.85 16.57
N ILE A 556 -28.71 27.68 17.00
CA ILE A 556 -29.07 26.95 18.22
C ILE A 556 -29.54 25.57 17.80
N LEU A 557 -28.80 24.54 18.18
CA LEU A 557 -29.12 23.16 17.84
C LEU A 557 -30.09 22.55 18.87
N ALA A 558 -30.99 21.67 18.41
CA ALA A 558 -31.87 20.92 19.29
C ALA A 558 -31.06 20.07 20.29
N ARG A 559 -31.60 19.93 21.52
CA ARG A 559 -31.02 19.01 22.51
C ARG A 559 -31.00 17.59 21.95
N ASN A 560 -29.91 16.87 22.20
CA ASN A 560 -29.71 15.50 21.70
C ASN A 560 -29.78 15.36 20.15
N LEU A 561 -29.39 16.41 19.40
CA LEU A 561 -29.41 16.44 17.93
C LEU A 561 -28.87 15.14 17.28
N LEU A 562 -27.66 14.72 17.66
CA LEU A 562 -27.02 13.55 17.07
C LEU A 562 -27.80 12.25 17.33
N GLY A 563 -28.39 12.10 18.52
CA GLY A 563 -29.25 10.96 18.84
C GLY A 563 -30.53 10.95 18.00
N THR A 564 -31.18 12.10 17.86
CA THR A 564 -32.38 12.25 17.05
C THR A 564 -32.13 11.93 15.57
N LEU A 565 -31.04 12.45 15.01
CA LEU A 565 -30.65 12.18 13.60
C LEU A 565 -30.33 10.70 13.38
N ARG A 566 -29.57 10.07 14.29
CA ARG A 566 -29.28 8.62 14.24
C ARG A 566 -30.55 7.78 14.26
N ASN A 567 -31.50 8.11 15.14
CA ASN A 567 -32.74 7.36 15.27
C ASN A 567 -33.62 7.51 14.01
N ARG A 568 -33.69 8.71 13.42
CA ARG A 568 -34.41 8.92 12.14
C ARG A 568 -33.79 8.12 11.00
N GLU A 569 -32.46 8.12 10.89
CA GLU A 569 -31.74 7.35 9.88
C GLU A 569 -31.92 5.84 10.06
N LEU A 570 -31.76 5.34 11.28
CA LEU A 570 -31.95 3.92 11.59
C LEU A 570 -33.38 3.46 11.32
N ALA A 571 -34.38 4.28 11.65
CA ALA A 571 -35.77 3.96 11.35
C ALA A 571 -36.03 3.86 9.85
N GLN A 572 -35.41 4.72 9.03
CA GLN A 572 -35.53 4.64 7.58
C GLN A 572 -34.81 3.42 7.02
N ALA A 573 -33.54 3.21 7.40
CA ALA A 573 -32.77 2.05 6.97
C ALA A 573 -33.44 0.72 7.36
N ALA A 574 -34.04 0.66 8.54
CA ALA A 574 -34.81 -0.49 8.98
C ALA A 574 -36.04 -0.76 8.08
N LYS A 575 -36.78 0.28 7.69
CA LYS A 575 -37.92 0.12 6.76
C LYS A 575 -37.46 -0.41 5.41
N ASP A 576 -36.36 0.12 4.88
CA ASP A 576 -35.82 -0.29 3.59
C ASP A 576 -35.37 -1.76 3.63
N ILE A 577 -34.65 -2.17 4.68
CA ILE A 577 -34.22 -3.56 4.88
C ILE A 577 -35.42 -4.50 5.06
N ALA A 578 -36.44 -4.08 5.82
CA ALA A 578 -37.65 -4.88 6.01
C ALA A 578 -38.39 -5.09 4.68
N ALA A 579 -38.48 -4.05 3.84
CA ALA A 579 -39.06 -4.15 2.50
C ALA A 579 -38.26 -5.07 1.56
N GLU A 580 -36.92 -5.03 1.65
CA GLU A 580 -36.03 -5.90 0.85
C GLU A 580 -36.08 -7.37 1.27
N THR A 581 -36.12 -7.63 2.58
CA THR A 581 -35.88 -8.98 3.13
C THR A 581 -37.12 -9.67 3.66
N GLY A 582 -38.20 -8.93 3.88
CA GLY A 582 -39.41 -9.42 4.56
C GLY A 582 -39.26 -9.63 6.07
N LEU A 583 -38.08 -9.35 6.65
CA LEU A 583 -37.84 -9.49 8.09
C LEU A 583 -38.39 -8.29 8.86
N GLU A 584 -38.98 -8.54 10.03
CA GLU A 584 -39.45 -7.47 10.93
C GLU A 584 -38.28 -6.80 11.66
N HIS A 585 -38.25 -5.47 11.70
CA HIS A 585 -37.23 -4.74 12.45
C HIS A 585 -37.54 -4.71 13.95
N ARG A 586 -36.54 -5.07 14.75
CA ARG A 586 -36.56 -5.03 16.21
C ARG A 586 -35.68 -3.91 16.74
N PRO A 587 -36.27 -2.79 17.21
CA PRO A 587 -35.52 -1.67 17.76
C PRO A 587 -34.67 -2.10 18.95
N VAL A 588 -33.46 -1.52 19.06
CA VAL A 588 -32.54 -1.80 20.15
C VAL A 588 -32.54 -0.62 21.11
N ALA A 589 -32.97 -0.84 22.35
CA ALA A 589 -32.88 0.16 23.41
C ALA A 589 -31.48 0.21 24.03
N ASP A 590 -31.12 1.35 24.63
CA ASP A 590 -29.85 1.49 25.33
C ASP A 590 -29.82 0.55 26.55
N GLY A 591 -28.70 -0.16 26.72
CA GLY A 591 -28.52 -1.20 27.73
C GLY A 591 -29.03 -2.60 27.34
N GLN A 592 -29.73 -2.74 26.21
CA GLN A 592 -30.30 -4.02 25.79
C GLN A 592 -29.24 -4.95 25.18
N ARG A 593 -29.30 -6.22 25.56
CA ARG A 593 -28.52 -7.30 24.94
C ARG A 593 -29.28 -7.84 23.73
N VAL A 594 -28.61 -7.88 22.58
CA VAL A 594 -29.14 -8.35 21.29
C VAL A 594 -28.27 -9.49 20.81
N ALA A 595 -28.87 -10.60 20.40
CA ALA A 595 -28.15 -11.76 19.87
C ALA A 595 -28.79 -12.22 18.57
N GLY A 596 -27.95 -12.63 17.61
CA GLY A 596 -28.41 -13.10 16.30
C GLY A 596 -27.26 -13.50 15.39
N ILE A 597 -27.60 -14.04 14.23
CA ILE A 597 -26.66 -14.33 13.15
C ILE A 597 -26.29 -13.01 12.47
N TYR A 598 -24.99 -12.73 12.39
CA TYR A 598 -24.52 -11.55 11.68
C TYR A 598 -24.64 -11.76 10.16
N ARG A 599 -25.63 -11.12 9.54
CA ARG A 599 -25.96 -11.32 8.11
C ARG A 599 -25.20 -10.41 7.17
N ARG A 600 -25.13 -9.12 7.49
CA ARG A 600 -24.46 -8.09 6.68
C ARG A 600 -24.13 -6.87 7.50
N SER A 601 -23.17 -6.07 7.03
CA SER A 601 -22.99 -4.70 7.52
C SER A 601 -23.71 -3.70 6.62
N VAL A 602 -24.27 -2.66 7.22
CA VAL A 602 -24.91 -1.53 6.53
C VAL A 602 -24.12 -0.26 6.82
N MET A 603 -23.75 0.48 5.79
CA MET A 603 -23.04 1.76 5.94
C MET A 603 -24.06 2.90 5.91
N LEU A 604 -24.18 3.62 7.03
CA LEU A 604 -25.06 4.77 7.19
C LEU A 604 -24.23 6.05 7.37
N ALA A 605 -24.83 7.22 7.20
CA ALA A 605 -24.19 8.51 7.46
C ALA A 605 -23.64 8.57 8.90
N SER A 606 -24.41 8.02 9.84
CA SER A 606 -24.03 7.92 11.26
C SER A 606 -22.95 6.88 11.57
N GLY A 607 -22.48 6.11 10.59
CA GLY A 607 -21.47 5.07 10.74
C GLY A 607 -21.92 3.69 10.27
N ARG A 608 -21.07 2.68 10.50
CA ARG A 608 -21.33 1.29 10.10
C ARG A 608 -22.14 0.56 11.17
N TYR A 609 -23.16 -0.17 10.75
CA TYR A 609 -24.02 -1.01 11.60
C TYR A 609 -23.96 -2.47 11.13
N ALA A 610 -24.12 -3.39 12.06
CA ALA A 610 -24.28 -4.82 11.82
C ALA A 610 -25.77 -5.19 11.88
N MET A 611 -26.24 -5.93 10.89
CA MET A 611 -27.57 -6.54 10.88
C MET A 611 -27.47 -7.92 11.54
N LEU A 612 -28.10 -8.05 12.71
CA LEU A 612 -28.24 -9.31 13.42
C LEU A 612 -29.63 -9.87 13.17
N ASP A 613 -29.70 -11.10 12.69
CA ASP A 613 -30.93 -11.85 12.43
C ASP A 613 -31.12 -12.89 13.54
N ASP A 614 -32.20 -12.78 14.31
CA ASP A 614 -32.50 -13.69 15.42
C ASP A 614 -33.46 -14.83 15.03
N GLY A 615 -33.78 -14.96 13.74
CA GLY A 615 -34.70 -15.96 13.20
C GLY A 615 -36.16 -15.53 13.20
N MET A 616 -36.54 -14.48 13.94
CA MET A 616 -37.88 -13.91 13.93
C MET A 616 -37.92 -12.47 13.38
N GLY A 617 -36.79 -11.77 13.41
CA GLY A 617 -36.63 -10.43 12.87
C GLY A 617 -35.16 -10.04 12.83
N PHE A 618 -34.89 -8.76 12.63
CA PHE A 618 -33.53 -8.24 12.62
C PHE A 618 -33.36 -6.98 13.46
N SER A 619 -32.15 -6.80 13.98
CA SER A 619 -31.74 -5.59 14.69
C SER A 619 -30.49 -4.99 14.06
N LEU A 620 -30.41 -3.65 14.07
CA LEU A 620 -29.22 -2.91 13.67
C LEU A 620 -28.43 -2.47 14.90
N VAL A 621 -27.16 -2.89 14.96
CA VAL A 621 -26.27 -2.62 16.10
C VAL A 621 -24.99 -1.96 15.60
N PRO A 622 -24.42 -0.95 16.27
CA PRO A 622 -23.16 -0.34 15.84
C PRO A 622 -22.07 -1.38 15.56
N TRP A 623 -21.37 -1.28 14.42
CA TRP A 623 -20.37 -2.27 14.01
C TRP A 623 -19.00 -1.98 14.63
N ARG A 624 -18.20 -3.03 14.90
CA ARG A 624 -16.78 -2.90 15.29
C ARG A 624 -15.90 -3.89 14.51
N PRO A 625 -14.61 -3.58 14.26
CA PRO A 625 -13.71 -4.47 13.51
C PRO A 625 -13.61 -5.91 14.05
N VAL A 626 -13.84 -6.11 15.35
CA VAL A 626 -13.80 -7.44 15.99
C VAL A 626 -14.80 -8.44 15.41
N ILE A 627 -15.90 -7.98 14.79
CA ILE A 627 -16.93 -8.84 14.18
C ILE A 627 -16.78 -9.03 12.67
N GLU A 628 -15.78 -8.43 12.03
CA GLU A 628 -15.61 -8.46 10.57
C GLU A 628 -15.56 -9.89 10.00
N GLN A 629 -14.82 -10.78 10.67
CA GLN A 629 -14.65 -12.18 10.27
C GLN A 629 -15.77 -13.12 10.78
N ARG A 630 -16.84 -12.56 11.35
CA ARG A 630 -17.92 -13.32 11.99
C ARG A 630 -19.19 -13.35 11.17
N LEU A 631 -19.10 -13.01 9.89
CA LEU A 631 -20.23 -13.09 8.96
C LEU A 631 -20.79 -14.52 8.96
N GLY A 632 -22.11 -14.65 9.11
CA GLY A 632 -22.80 -15.94 9.22
C GLY A 632 -22.70 -16.62 10.57
N GLN A 633 -21.97 -16.07 11.55
CA GLN A 633 -21.87 -16.64 12.90
C GLN A 633 -22.88 -15.99 13.85
N GLN A 634 -23.31 -16.76 14.85
CA GLN A 634 -24.14 -16.26 15.94
C GLN A 634 -23.29 -15.44 16.91
N ILE A 635 -23.68 -14.19 17.14
CA ILE A 635 -22.98 -13.25 18.02
C ILE A 635 -23.98 -12.50 18.89
N ALA A 636 -23.49 -11.94 20.00
CA ALA A 636 -24.27 -11.08 20.87
C ALA A 636 -23.58 -9.73 21.10
N ALA A 637 -24.37 -8.70 21.30
CA ALA A 637 -23.94 -7.35 21.58
C ALA A 637 -24.77 -6.73 22.71
N ALA A 638 -24.14 -5.90 23.53
CA ALA A 638 -24.85 -4.98 24.42
C ALA A 638 -24.50 -3.55 24.02
N VAL A 639 -25.54 -2.76 23.70
CA VAL A 639 -25.43 -1.35 23.31
C VAL A 639 -25.52 -0.48 24.56
N ARG A 640 -24.61 0.49 24.75
CA ARG A 640 -24.65 1.47 25.84
C ARG A 640 -24.11 2.82 25.39
N GLY A 641 -24.87 3.92 25.57
CA GLY A 641 -24.40 5.29 25.38
C GLY A 641 -23.81 5.57 23.99
N GLY A 642 -24.32 4.91 22.94
CA GLY A 642 -23.78 4.99 21.58
C GLY A 642 -22.55 4.13 21.30
N GLY A 643 -22.03 3.41 22.30
CA GLY A 643 -21.01 2.37 22.17
C GLY A 643 -21.60 0.96 22.16
N VAL A 644 -20.81 -0.01 21.73
CA VAL A 644 -21.19 -1.43 21.72
C VAL A 644 -20.07 -2.30 22.31
N SER A 645 -20.49 -3.22 23.17
CA SER A 645 -19.67 -4.34 23.63
C SER A 645 -20.13 -5.61 22.92
N TRP A 646 -19.19 -6.36 22.36
CA TRP A 646 -19.48 -7.59 21.61
C TRP A 646 -19.06 -8.81 22.41
N GLU A 647 -19.99 -9.74 22.61
CA GLU A 647 -19.76 -11.06 23.20
C GLU A 647 -19.58 -12.07 22.05
N VAL A 648 -18.33 -12.42 21.78
CA VAL A 648 -17.97 -13.43 20.76
C VAL A 648 -17.71 -14.74 21.50
N GLY A 649 -18.70 -15.63 21.52
CA GLY A 649 -18.63 -16.89 22.28
C GLY A 649 -17.44 -17.77 21.87
N ARG A 650 -16.68 -18.27 22.84
CA ARG A 650 -15.91 -19.52 22.68
C ARG A 650 -16.92 -20.66 22.61
N GLN A 651 -16.84 -21.53 21.60
CA GLN A 651 -17.41 -22.87 21.68
C GLN A 651 -16.86 -23.53 22.95
N ARG A 652 -17.70 -23.64 23.99
CA ARG A 652 -17.50 -24.67 25.00
C ARG A 652 -17.83 -25.97 24.29
N GLY A 653 -16.81 -26.76 23.96
CA GLY A 653 -17.01 -28.14 23.58
C GLY A 653 -17.78 -28.82 24.70
N SER A 654 -18.92 -29.42 24.37
CA SER A 654 -19.62 -30.32 25.28
C SER A 654 -18.64 -31.43 25.66
N ALA A 655 -18.19 -31.45 26.91
CA ALA A 655 -17.65 -32.64 27.51
C ALA A 655 -18.82 -33.62 27.62
N ILE A 656 -18.77 -34.70 26.86
CA ILE A 656 -19.60 -35.87 27.07
C ILE A 656 -19.03 -36.54 28.32
N SER A 657 -19.86 -36.64 29.37
CA SER A 657 -19.61 -37.56 30.49
C SER A 657 -19.91 -38.99 30.09
#